data_AF-A0A8S8Z4E8-F1
#
_entry.id   AF-A0A8S8Z4E8-F1
#
_cell.length_a   1.000
_cell.length_b   1.000
_cell.length_c   1.000
_cell.angle_alpha   90.00
_cell.angle_beta   90.00
_cell.angle_gamma   90.00
#
_symmetry.space_group_name_H-M   'P 1'
#
loop_
_entity.id
_entity.type
_entity.pdbx_description
1 polymer ?
#
loop_
_entity_poly.entity_id
_entity_poly.type
_entity_poly.pdbx_seq_one_letter_code
_entity_poly.pdbx_strand_id
1 'polypeptide(L)'
;MTLSLGSSVVIENAQTNSLPMEESYLSAHEFTVQALDVNVSLASGDPISLQVDVQHDCLQQGVLWWGTYDATSGIIFEGDVIEPKLEYSIDFPKRMARVEFTPISPWGPGDFDGQVLEIVGPLDWDEMVHGFGKEDQRLEHFETPHGTRTGEGNRTILTWSSEKPLLPGRYMIDACFTVTDQNPGELCDAIGVLRFEIPQDPKPMLSSMWAAVVVPLGIIAWIGVSMREAMLPIQTYAILLLLAIAALGPAMHLPDIDSNAPREEGAAPSFVLLSHDGELVKLPELLKGSDAVVVGLFRTGSPNAIRQFDDFRGTEIISESDIAFIQIATGEGVQSVDLDTYSLTLNESWPLLMDEADAAVGKAFPSGATDAVIIIDSAGFVTDWQPGTMSALEIDEAVSSASRGSGNNPLSLFSVIIGTALLPLAVLAMPRDRELELPEEPLFPGAGALMTAGGAAAGFGLWALPVALMAAFGLGAFWIWVELLLAVVLVYHGLSVLLHGKIAEVERLITVTYSRLPDGFRAWRDRASFAEDVYLGLWLAWLLWLRTPALIPQGVGAVARSDILGILLSVLAMLGFLVAAGIVVNIARLVALSPGNLSRVFGWLSVGIRPRAWGLASAILGTWVALALLVGPVMGSL
;
A
#
# COMPACT_ATOMS: atom_id res chain seq x y z
N MET A 1 -5.88 41.03 52.70
CA MET A 1 -6.07 40.54 51.32
C MET A 1 -6.91 39.28 51.33
N THR A 2 -7.85 39.19 50.39
CA THR A 2 -8.69 38.00 50.18
C THR A 2 -8.60 37.61 48.70
N LEU A 3 -8.24 36.37 48.40
CA LEU A 3 -8.12 35.83 47.05
C LEU A 3 -9.10 34.66 46.89
N SER A 4 -9.96 34.75 45.88
CA SER A 4 -10.87 33.68 45.47
C SER A 4 -10.58 33.24 44.05
N LEU A 5 -10.50 31.92 43.85
CA LEU A 5 -10.33 31.24 42.58
C LEU A 5 -11.63 30.48 42.28
N GLY A 6 -12.39 30.93 41.29
CA GLY A 6 -13.72 30.40 40.98
C GLY A 6 -14.66 30.54 42.18
N SER A 7 -15.21 29.43 42.67
CA SER A 7 -16.05 29.40 43.88
C SER A 7 -15.27 29.22 45.19
N SER A 8 -13.96 29.06 45.13
CA SER A 8 -13.12 28.68 46.28
C SER A 8 -12.33 29.88 46.80
N VAL A 9 -12.43 30.17 48.10
CA VAL A 9 -11.58 31.18 48.75
C VAL A 9 -10.27 30.53 49.17
N VAL A 10 -9.16 31.01 48.63
CA VAL A 10 -7.81 30.46 48.85
C VAL A 10 -7.05 31.24 49.91
N ILE A 11 -7.22 32.57 49.92
CA ILE A 11 -6.68 33.45 50.95
C ILE A 11 -7.86 34.21 51.54
N GLU A 12 -8.02 34.18 52.86
CA GLU A 12 -9.08 34.90 53.55
C GLU A 12 -8.48 35.90 54.53
N ASN A 13 -8.72 37.20 54.31
CA ASN A 13 -8.33 38.29 55.20
C ASN A 13 -6.88 38.24 55.72
N ALA A 14 -5.95 37.77 54.89
CA ALA A 14 -4.54 37.70 55.26
C ALA A 14 -3.95 39.10 55.41
N GLN A 15 -3.22 39.33 56.50
CA GLN A 15 -2.55 40.59 56.78
C GLN A 15 -1.08 40.51 56.33
N THR A 16 -0.61 41.58 55.67
CA THR A 16 0.79 41.76 55.29
C THR A 16 1.57 42.43 56.43
N ASN A 17 2.88 42.55 56.28
CA ASN A 17 3.71 43.35 57.19
C ASN A 17 3.27 44.82 57.21
N SER A 18 3.40 45.48 58.37
CA SER A 18 3.21 46.93 58.51
C SER A 18 4.53 47.67 58.33
N LEU A 19 4.57 48.68 57.47
CA LEU A 19 5.76 49.50 57.21
C LEU A 19 5.45 51.00 57.40
N PRO A 20 6.44 51.81 57.84
CA PRO A 20 6.28 53.25 57.91
C PRO A 20 6.15 53.85 56.50
N MET A 21 5.22 54.78 56.31
CA MET A 21 5.01 55.47 55.03
C MET A 21 6.10 56.53 54.82
N GLU A 22 6.87 56.41 53.73
CA GLU A 22 7.85 57.41 53.31
C GLU A 22 7.26 58.39 52.28
N GLU A 23 7.69 59.66 52.29
CA GLU A 23 7.16 60.71 51.40
C GLU A 23 7.70 60.64 49.95
N SER A 24 8.45 59.59 49.59
CA SER A 24 9.12 59.47 48.29
C SER A 24 8.63 58.28 47.48
N TYR A 25 8.21 58.55 46.24
CA TYR A 25 7.83 57.51 45.26
C TYR A 25 9.03 56.65 44.81
N LEU A 26 10.26 57.08 45.08
CA LEU A 26 11.49 56.33 44.78
C LEU A 26 11.77 55.21 45.81
N SER A 27 10.99 55.14 46.89
CA SER A 27 11.11 54.16 47.99
C SER A 27 9.87 53.25 48.06
N ALA A 28 9.45 52.65 46.95
CA ALA A 28 8.32 51.71 46.97
C ALA A 28 8.66 50.45 47.79
N HIS A 29 7.69 49.98 48.58
CA HIS A 29 7.81 48.76 49.37
C HIS A 29 6.90 47.66 48.82
N GLU A 30 7.45 46.44 48.75
CA GLU A 30 6.71 45.26 48.32
C GLU A 30 5.93 44.65 49.50
N PHE A 31 4.66 44.33 49.26
CA PHE A 31 3.81 43.61 50.21
C PHE A 31 3.42 42.27 49.59
N THR A 32 3.88 41.17 50.20
CA THR A 32 3.61 39.81 49.71
C THR A 32 2.71 39.04 50.66
N VAL A 33 1.78 38.26 50.09
CA VAL A 33 0.99 37.26 50.79
C VAL A 33 1.10 35.98 49.99
N GLN A 34 1.36 34.86 50.67
CA GLN A 34 1.49 33.55 50.03
C GLN A 34 0.52 32.56 50.68
N ALA A 35 -0.05 31.68 49.86
CA ALA A 35 -0.75 30.47 50.29
C ALA A 35 0.03 29.27 49.76
N LEU A 36 0.15 28.23 50.58
CA LEU A 36 0.84 26.98 50.23
C LEU A 36 -0.19 25.85 50.15
N ASP A 37 0.11 24.81 49.38
CA ASP A 37 -0.71 23.61 49.24
C ASP A 37 -2.15 23.87 48.77
N VAL A 38 -2.32 24.81 47.83
CA VAL A 38 -3.61 25.16 47.24
C VAL A 38 -4.01 24.10 46.21
N ASN A 39 -5.11 23.38 46.46
CA ASN A 39 -5.70 22.43 45.51
C ASN A 39 -7.10 22.90 45.12
N VAL A 40 -7.20 23.59 43.98
CA VAL A 40 -8.45 24.12 43.43
C VAL A 40 -8.52 23.73 41.95
N SER A 41 -9.68 23.30 41.49
CA SER A 41 -9.94 23.12 40.06
C SER A 41 -10.60 24.38 39.50
N LEU A 42 -10.07 24.86 38.38
CA LEU A 42 -10.61 26.00 37.65
C LEU A 42 -11.02 25.54 36.26
N ALA A 43 -12.23 25.92 35.84
CA ALA A 43 -12.70 25.77 34.49
C ALA A 43 -12.49 27.06 33.69
N SER A 44 -12.44 26.93 32.37
CA SER A 44 -12.41 28.10 31.48
C SER A 44 -13.63 28.99 31.73
N GLY A 45 -13.36 30.26 32.07
CA GLY A 45 -14.38 31.26 32.42
C GLY A 45 -14.60 31.47 33.91
N ASP A 46 -13.95 30.70 34.80
CA ASP A 46 -14.03 30.93 36.24
C ASP A 46 -13.35 32.25 36.64
N PRO A 47 -13.98 33.08 37.51
CA PRO A 47 -13.40 34.35 37.91
C PRO A 47 -12.27 34.19 38.91
N ILE A 48 -11.19 34.94 38.71
CA ILE A 48 -10.15 35.18 39.72
C ILE A 48 -10.43 36.55 40.33
N SER A 49 -10.71 36.59 41.63
CA SER A 49 -11.05 37.83 42.34
C SER A 49 -10.10 38.05 43.51
N LEU A 50 -9.44 39.21 43.50
CA LEU A 50 -8.56 39.68 44.55
C LEU A 50 -9.16 40.93 45.18
N GLN A 51 -9.39 40.88 46.50
CA GLN A 51 -9.76 42.04 47.30
C GLN A 51 -8.57 42.48 48.16
N VAL A 52 -8.17 43.74 47.99
CA VAL A 52 -7.09 44.36 48.75
C VAL A 52 -7.67 45.52 49.57
N ASP A 53 -7.71 45.34 50.88
CA ASP A 53 -8.06 46.40 51.82
C ASP A 53 -6.78 46.99 52.42
N VAL A 54 -6.60 48.31 52.28
CA VAL A 54 -5.43 49.03 52.78
C VAL A 54 -5.81 49.82 54.02
N GLN A 55 -5.04 49.66 55.09
CA GLN A 55 -5.19 50.42 56.32
C GLN A 55 -3.92 51.23 56.59
N HIS A 56 -4.06 52.53 56.87
CA HIS A 56 -2.96 53.40 57.29
C HIS A 56 -3.38 54.33 58.42
N ASP A 57 -2.45 54.63 59.33
CA ASP A 57 -2.67 55.53 60.48
C ASP A 57 -2.07 56.94 60.26
N CYS A 58 -1.62 57.24 59.04
CA CYS A 58 -1.03 58.53 58.68
C CYS A 58 -2.06 59.66 58.56
N LEU A 59 -1.65 60.89 58.92
CA LEU A 59 -2.43 62.13 58.71
C LEU A 59 -2.57 62.51 57.22
N GLN A 60 -1.67 62.02 56.37
CA GLN A 60 -1.69 62.23 54.92
C GLN A 60 -2.29 61.01 54.20
N GLN A 61 -2.80 61.21 52.98
CA GLN A 61 -3.35 60.14 52.15
C GLN A 61 -2.21 59.25 51.60
N GLY A 62 -2.35 57.93 51.74
CA GLY A 62 -1.51 56.94 51.06
C GLY A 62 -2.10 56.51 49.72
N VAL A 63 -1.23 56.10 48.79
CA VAL A 63 -1.64 55.51 47.50
C VAL A 63 -1.04 54.11 47.40
N LEU A 64 -1.88 53.10 47.22
CA LEU A 64 -1.44 51.77 46.81
C LEU A 64 -1.26 51.77 45.30
N TRP A 65 -0.05 51.50 44.84
CA TRP A 65 0.24 51.31 43.43
C TRP A 65 0.01 49.85 43.07
N TRP A 66 -0.81 49.62 42.03
CA TRP A 66 -1.02 48.30 41.43
C TRP A 66 -0.90 48.44 39.91
N GLY A 67 0.06 47.75 39.30
CA GLY A 67 0.20 47.61 37.85
C GLY A 67 0.76 48.85 37.14
N THR A 68 1.69 49.58 37.75
CA THR A 68 2.38 50.71 37.09
C THR A 68 3.64 50.26 36.34
N TYR A 69 4.05 51.02 35.33
CA TYR A 69 5.18 50.70 34.43
C TYR A 69 6.51 50.43 35.16
N ASP A 70 6.70 51.03 36.33
CA ASP A 70 7.93 50.92 37.12
C ASP A 70 7.81 49.96 38.33
N ALA A 71 6.62 49.40 38.59
CA ALA A 71 6.35 48.49 39.71
C ALA A 71 5.33 47.41 39.32
N THR A 72 5.85 46.22 38.96
CA THR A 72 5.05 45.04 38.65
C THR A 72 4.36 44.51 39.91
N SER A 73 3.03 44.56 39.95
CA SER A 73 2.22 43.91 40.99
C SER A 73 1.29 42.90 40.32
N GLY A 74 1.18 41.71 40.88
CA GLY A 74 0.39 40.64 40.28
C GLY A 74 0.06 39.53 41.27
N ILE A 75 -0.69 38.55 40.78
CA ILE A 75 -0.89 37.27 41.44
C ILE A 75 0.05 36.30 40.73
N ILE A 76 0.88 35.58 41.50
CA ILE A 76 1.78 34.57 40.96
C ILE A 76 1.20 33.21 41.34
N PHE A 77 0.90 32.39 40.34
CA PHE A 77 0.55 31.00 40.53
C PHE A 77 1.83 30.17 40.34
N GLU A 78 2.25 29.46 41.38
CA GLU A 78 3.41 28.57 41.34
C GLU A 78 2.93 27.13 41.57
N GLY A 79 3.09 26.26 40.57
CA GLY A 79 2.67 24.86 40.61
C GLY A 79 2.15 24.35 39.27
N ASP A 80 1.44 23.22 39.30
CA ASP A 80 0.84 22.58 38.14
C ASP A 80 -0.48 23.28 37.77
N VAL A 81 -0.40 24.33 36.93
CA VAL A 81 -1.58 25.15 36.57
C VAL A 81 -2.30 24.65 35.32
N ILE A 82 -1.58 23.95 34.44
CA ILE A 82 -2.11 23.39 33.19
C ILE A 82 -2.05 21.85 33.21
N GLU A 83 -2.98 21.20 32.51
CA GLU A 83 -3.04 19.73 32.43
C GLU A 83 -3.10 19.26 30.96
N PRO A 84 -2.15 19.64 30.10
CA PRO A 84 -2.16 19.26 28.70
C PRO A 84 -2.15 17.74 28.55
N LYS A 85 -2.92 17.22 27.58
CA LYS A 85 -2.91 15.79 27.26
C LYS A 85 -2.35 15.57 25.87
N LEU A 86 -1.33 14.72 25.78
CA LEU A 86 -0.73 14.29 24.53
C LEU A 86 -0.93 12.78 24.39
N GLU A 87 -1.49 12.35 23.28
CA GLU A 87 -1.76 10.96 22.96
C GLU A 87 -1.20 10.62 21.58
N TYR A 88 -0.84 9.36 21.37
CA TYR A 88 -0.39 8.88 20.07
C TYR A 88 -1.14 7.61 19.68
N SER A 89 -1.32 7.43 18.38
CA SER A 89 -1.80 6.17 17.80
C SER A 89 -0.95 5.80 16.58
N ILE A 90 -0.73 4.50 16.39
CA ILE A 90 0.01 3.98 15.23
C ILE A 90 -0.95 3.20 14.35
N ASP A 91 -0.96 3.56 13.08
CA ASP A 91 -1.76 2.91 12.07
C ASP A 91 -1.09 1.62 11.60
N PHE A 92 -1.74 0.47 11.77
CA PHE A 92 -1.27 -0.81 11.23
C PHE A 92 -2.00 -1.13 9.91
N PRO A 93 -1.30 -1.64 8.88
CA PRO A 93 0.08 -2.14 8.88
C PRO A 93 1.16 -1.12 8.46
N LYS A 94 0.80 0.04 7.91
CA LYS A 94 1.79 0.97 7.31
C LYS A 94 2.56 1.85 8.30
N ARG A 95 2.33 1.74 9.62
CA ARG A 95 3.12 2.39 10.69
C ARG A 95 3.16 3.92 10.59
N MET A 96 2.06 4.55 10.21
CA MET A 96 1.94 6.00 10.30
C MET A 96 1.67 6.40 11.75
N ALA A 97 2.42 7.37 12.26
CA ALA A 97 2.23 7.89 13.60
C ALA A 97 1.26 9.06 13.57
N ARG A 98 0.24 9.00 14.42
CA ARG A 98 -0.69 10.09 14.66
C ARG A 98 -0.51 10.59 16.06
N VAL A 99 -0.54 11.91 16.21
CA VAL A 99 -0.42 12.55 17.50
C VAL A 99 -1.60 13.46 17.71
N GLU A 100 -2.15 13.40 18.92
CA GLU A 100 -3.29 14.22 19.34
C GLU A 100 -2.90 15.00 20.59
N PHE A 101 -3.20 16.30 20.59
CA PHE A 101 -2.97 17.17 21.73
C PHE A 101 -4.27 17.84 22.15
N THR A 102 -4.61 17.72 23.43
CA THR A 102 -5.71 18.45 24.04
C THR A 102 -5.13 19.57 24.91
N PRO A 103 -5.22 20.85 24.50
CA PRO A 103 -4.81 21.99 25.30
C PRO A 103 -5.80 22.20 26.45
N ILE A 104 -5.46 21.69 27.64
CA ILE A 104 -6.27 21.90 28.85
C ILE A 104 -5.59 22.97 29.70
N SER A 105 -6.23 24.14 29.72
CA SER A 105 -5.80 25.30 30.49
C SER A 105 -7.01 26.01 31.11
N PRO A 106 -6.91 26.56 32.33
CA PRO A 106 -7.98 27.35 32.95
C PRO A 106 -8.27 28.65 32.18
N TRP A 107 -7.32 29.13 31.37
CA TRP A 107 -7.51 30.32 30.53
C TRP A 107 -8.09 29.99 29.14
N GLY A 108 -8.30 28.72 28.85
CA GLY A 108 -8.83 28.22 27.59
C GLY A 108 -7.75 27.83 26.57
N PRO A 109 -8.14 27.38 25.37
CA PRO A 109 -7.20 26.84 24.38
C PRO A 109 -6.27 27.90 23.78
N GLY A 110 -6.66 29.18 23.81
CA GLY A 110 -5.84 30.29 23.30
C GLY A 110 -4.65 30.65 24.18
N ASP A 111 -4.50 29.99 25.32
CA ASP A 111 -3.35 30.13 26.22
C ASP A 111 -2.07 29.52 25.63
N PHE A 112 -2.21 28.52 24.74
CA PHE A 112 -1.11 27.93 24.01
C PHE A 112 -0.88 28.73 22.72
N ASP A 113 0.17 29.55 22.67
CA ASP A 113 0.45 30.47 21.56
C ASP A 113 1.41 29.90 20.51
N GLY A 114 2.18 28.88 20.89
CA GLY A 114 3.15 28.22 20.04
C GLY A 114 3.32 26.76 20.42
N GLN A 115 3.74 25.98 19.42
CA GLN A 115 3.90 24.55 19.54
C GLN A 115 4.93 24.06 18.54
N VAL A 116 5.76 23.13 18.97
CA VAL A 116 6.72 22.41 18.14
C VAL A 116 6.60 20.94 18.50
N LEU A 117 6.31 20.11 17.50
CA LEU A 117 6.17 18.68 17.68
C LEU A 117 7.09 17.94 16.72
N GLU A 118 7.91 17.05 17.27
CA GLU A 118 8.89 16.30 16.51
C GLU A 118 8.71 14.79 16.71
N ILE A 119 8.88 14.03 15.64
CA ILE A 119 8.99 12.57 15.71
C ILE A 119 10.47 12.21 15.55
N VAL A 120 11.06 11.65 16.60
CA VAL A 120 12.49 11.38 16.68
C VAL A 120 12.75 9.88 16.82
N GLY A 121 13.62 9.34 15.97
CA GLY A 121 14.07 7.95 16.04
C GLY A 121 14.66 7.42 14.74
N PRO A 122 15.14 6.17 14.73
CA PRO A 122 15.13 5.24 15.86
C PRO A 122 16.20 5.58 16.93
N LEU A 123 15.85 5.38 18.21
CA LEU A 123 16.69 5.67 19.39
C LEU A 123 16.66 4.51 20.39
N ASP A 124 17.63 4.43 21.30
CA ASP A 124 17.53 3.59 22.48
C ASP A 124 16.73 4.29 23.61
N TRP A 125 16.15 3.51 24.53
CA TRP A 125 15.24 4.04 25.56
C TRP A 125 15.89 5.07 26.49
N ASP A 126 17.19 4.98 26.70
CA ASP A 126 18.00 5.89 27.50
C ASP A 126 18.25 7.23 26.82
N GLU A 127 18.19 7.27 25.49
CA GLU A 127 18.38 8.48 24.69
C GLU A 127 17.08 9.28 24.47
N MET A 128 15.92 8.73 24.86
CA MET A 128 14.61 9.37 24.61
C MET A 128 14.24 10.45 25.62
N VAL A 129 14.97 11.57 25.60
CA VAL A 129 14.77 12.73 26.46
C VAL A 129 14.57 13.98 25.59
N HIS A 130 13.76 14.93 26.06
CA HIS A 130 13.50 16.19 25.36
C HIS A 130 14.79 16.87 24.89
N GLY A 131 14.80 17.32 23.63
CA GLY A 131 15.95 17.98 23.01
C GLY A 131 17.12 17.05 22.67
N PHE A 132 17.04 15.76 22.99
CA PHE A 132 18.03 14.76 22.61
C PHE A 132 17.68 14.15 21.23
N GLY A 133 18.68 13.58 20.55
CA GLY A 133 18.55 13.08 19.18
C GLY A 133 19.26 13.99 18.17
N LYS A 134 19.98 13.35 17.26
CA LYS A 134 20.71 14.04 16.20
C LYS A 134 19.75 14.55 15.12
N GLU A 135 20.18 15.55 14.35
CA GLU A 135 19.43 16.07 13.20
C GLU A 135 18.97 14.96 12.23
N ASP A 136 19.78 13.93 11.99
CA ASP A 136 19.43 12.82 11.11
C ASP A 136 18.39 11.85 11.70
N GLN A 137 18.13 11.94 13.00
CA GLN A 137 17.13 11.14 13.72
C GLN A 137 15.81 11.90 13.91
N ARG A 138 15.78 13.21 13.63
CA ARG A 138 14.56 14.03 13.64
C ARG A 138 13.84 13.82 12.31
N LEU A 139 12.89 12.90 12.30
CA LEU A 139 12.22 12.47 11.06
C LEU A 139 11.20 13.48 10.59
N GLU A 140 10.47 14.07 11.52
CA GLU A 140 9.39 15.02 11.25
C GLU A 140 9.47 16.16 12.26
N HIS A 141 9.12 17.37 11.81
CA HIS A 141 9.09 18.59 12.61
C HIS A 141 7.86 19.41 12.23
N PHE A 142 6.99 19.68 13.19
CA PHE A 142 5.72 20.36 12.99
C PHE A 142 5.59 21.57 13.92
N GLU A 143 5.46 22.76 13.33
CA GLU A 143 5.17 24.00 14.08
C GLU A 143 3.66 24.32 14.12
N THR A 144 2.90 23.73 13.19
CA THR A 144 1.44 23.97 13.07
C THR A 144 0.70 22.65 13.06
N PRO A 145 -0.53 22.61 13.62
CA PRO A 145 -1.33 21.40 13.59
C PRO A 145 -1.88 21.20 12.19
N HIS A 146 -1.88 19.96 11.72
CA HIS A 146 -2.45 19.66 10.40
C HIS A 146 -3.98 19.75 10.39
N GLY A 147 -4.61 19.63 11.54
CA GLY A 147 -6.07 19.69 11.68
C GLY A 147 -6.52 19.78 13.12
N THR A 148 -7.83 19.86 13.30
CA THR A 148 -8.50 19.88 14.61
C THR A 148 -9.70 18.96 14.60
N ARG A 149 -9.92 18.23 15.69
CA ARG A 149 -11.15 17.46 15.92
C ARG A 149 -11.84 17.88 17.22
N THR A 150 -13.14 17.60 17.32
CA THR A 150 -13.90 17.82 18.55
C THR A 150 -13.84 16.54 19.39
N GLY A 151 -13.28 16.65 20.59
CA GLY A 151 -13.17 15.58 21.57
C GLY A 151 -14.31 15.54 22.57
N GLU A 152 -14.15 14.67 23.57
CA GLU A 152 -15.09 14.54 24.68
C GLU A 152 -15.25 15.89 25.42
N GLY A 153 -16.50 16.25 25.74
CA GLY A 153 -16.81 17.53 26.39
C GLY A 153 -16.69 18.75 25.47
N ASN A 154 -16.79 18.57 24.15
CA ASN A 154 -16.71 19.63 23.14
C ASN A 154 -15.37 20.39 23.16
N ARG A 155 -14.29 19.66 23.45
CA ARG A 155 -12.93 20.20 23.52
C ARG A 155 -12.27 20.15 22.15
N THR A 156 -11.50 21.18 21.81
CA THR A 156 -10.68 21.17 20.59
C THR A 156 -9.45 20.30 20.82
N ILE A 157 -9.22 19.34 19.93
CA ILE A 157 -8.03 18.49 19.90
C ILE A 157 -7.25 18.84 18.64
N LEU A 158 -5.96 19.13 18.79
CA LEU A 158 -5.03 19.38 17.69
C LEU A 158 -4.45 18.06 17.22
N THR A 159 -4.35 17.86 15.91
CA THR A 159 -3.95 16.58 15.32
C THR A 159 -2.78 16.72 14.35
N TRP A 160 -1.84 15.79 14.43
CA TRP A 160 -0.72 15.61 13.49
C TRP A 160 -0.67 14.19 12.98
N SER A 161 -0.05 14.01 11.82
CA SER A 161 0.23 12.72 11.21
C SER A 161 1.62 12.77 10.61
N SER A 162 2.39 11.69 10.75
CA SER A 162 3.63 11.52 9.99
C SER A 162 3.31 11.52 8.49
N GLU A 163 4.21 12.05 7.66
CA GLU A 163 4.03 12.01 6.21
C GLU A 163 4.43 10.63 5.67
N LYS A 164 5.41 10.01 6.31
CA LYS A 164 5.97 8.72 5.90
C LYS A 164 5.73 7.63 6.94
N PRO A 165 5.66 6.36 6.48
CA PRO A 165 5.62 5.21 7.36
C PRO A 165 6.93 5.11 8.15
N LEU A 166 6.83 4.91 9.46
CA LEU A 166 8.00 4.73 10.32
C LEU A 166 8.54 3.30 10.19
N LEU A 167 9.85 3.14 10.31
CA LEU A 167 10.50 1.81 10.27
C LEU A 167 10.31 1.07 11.61
N PRO A 168 10.47 -0.26 11.65
CA PRO A 168 10.51 -0.97 12.94
C PRO A 168 11.65 -0.44 13.81
N GLY A 169 11.34 -0.09 15.05
CA GLY A 169 12.29 0.56 15.95
C GLY A 169 11.58 1.29 17.08
N ARG A 170 12.34 1.99 17.91
CA ARG A 170 11.81 2.76 19.02
C ARG A 170 11.93 4.24 18.72
N TYR A 171 10.86 4.97 19.01
CA TYR A 171 10.71 6.36 18.66
C TYR A 171 10.21 7.14 19.87
N MET A 172 10.44 8.46 19.83
CA MET A 172 9.78 9.39 20.73
C MET A 172 9.06 10.48 19.93
N ILE A 173 7.92 10.91 20.44
CA ILE A 173 7.36 12.22 20.09
C ILE A 173 7.91 13.19 21.13
N ASP A 174 8.62 14.19 20.65
CA ASP A 174 9.12 15.30 21.45
C ASP A 174 8.28 16.54 21.15
N ALA A 175 7.47 16.97 22.12
CA ALA A 175 6.55 18.08 21.98
C ALA A 175 6.92 19.19 22.95
N CYS A 176 6.91 20.41 22.43
CA CYS A 176 7.21 21.63 23.13
C CYS A 176 6.08 22.62 22.88
N PHE A 177 5.50 23.16 23.94
CA PHE A 177 4.42 24.15 23.86
C PHE A 177 4.81 25.42 24.62
N THR A 178 4.47 26.57 24.05
CA THR A 178 4.64 27.87 24.67
C THR A 178 3.29 28.42 25.12
N VAL A 179 3.30 29.15 26.23
CA VAL A 179 2.12 29.65 26.92
C VAL A 179 2.19 31.18 27.01
N THR A 180 1.06 31.85 26.81
CA THR A 180 1.01 33.32 26.66
C THR A 180 1.52 34.15 27.85
N ASP A 181 1.49 33.61 29.06
CA ASP A 181 1.78 34.34 30.31
C ASP A 181 3.10 33.91 31.00
N GLN A 182 4.05 33.38 30.22
CA GLN A 182 5.35 32.89 30.73
C GLN A 182 6.55 33.78 30.32
N ASN A 183 7.72 33.43 30.85
CA ASN A 183 8.95 34.16 30.63
C ASN A 183 9.33 34.16 29.13
N PRO A 184 9.38 35.31 28.45
CA PRO A 184 9.70 35.37 27.01
C PRO A 184 11.14 34.95 26.67
N GLY A 185 11.99 34.71 27.67
CA GLY A 185 13.33 34.13 27.50
C GLY A 185 13.35 32.60 27.45
N GLU A 186 12.26 31.92 27.82
CA GLU A 186 12.12 30.47 27.69
C GLU A 186 11.43 30.14 26.36
N LEU A 187 11.96 29.14 25.66
CA LEU A 187 11.47 28.72 24.34
C LEU A 187 10.46 27.57 24.44
N CYS A 188 10.26 27.03 25.65
CA CYS A 188 9.43 25.85 25.90
C CYS A 188 8.91 25.85 27.33
N ASP A 189 7.61 26.10 27.50
CA ASP A 189 6.97 26.21 28.82
C ASP A 189 6.39 24.86 29.27
N ALA A 190 5.91 24.05 28.32
CA ALA A 190 5.43 22.70 28.58
C ALA A 190 6.07 21.69 27.63
N ILE A 191 6.69 20.66 28.24
CA ILE A 191 7.40 19.60 27.52
C ILE A 191 6.60 18.30 27.64
N GLY A 192 6.30 17.67 26.50
CA GLY A 192 5.69 16.35 26.40
C GLY A 192 6.61 15.39 25.66
N VAL A 193 7.03 14.31 26.33
CA VAL A 193 7.81 13.23 25.68
C VAL A 193 7.01 11.94 25.73
N LEU A 194 6.54 11.47 24.57
CA LEU A 194 5.87 10.17 24.44
C LEU A 194 6.80 9.16 23.80
N ARG A 195 6.94 8.02 24.45
CA ARG A 195 7.86 6.96 24.10
C ARG A 195 7.09 5.78 23.54
N PHE A 196 7.46 5.30 22.35
CA PHE A 196 6.76 4.21 21.69
C PHE A 196 7.68 3.30 20.87
N GLU A 197 7.24 2.07 20.64
CA GLU A 197 7.97 1.09 19.86
C GLU A 197 7.09 0.57 18.73
N ILE A 198 7.68 0.51 17.54
CA ILE A 198 7.04 0.00 16.35
C ILE A 198 7.50 -1.44 16.16
N PRO A 199 6.58 -2.42 16.31
CA PRO A 199 6.94 -3.81 16.22
C PRO A 199 7.34 -4.16 14.79
N GLN A 200 8.20 -5.17 14.66
CA GLN A 200 8.50 -5.80 13.38
C GLN A 200 7.25 -6.42 12.76
N ASP A 201 7.22 -6.51 11.44
CA ASP A 201 6.06 -7.06 10.73
C ASP A 201 5.81 -8.50 11.18
N PRO A 202 4.54 -8.89 11.37
CA PRO A 202 4.22 -10.27 11.67
C PRO A 202 4.78 -11.15 10.57
N LYS A 203 5.42 -12.25 10.97
CA LYS A 203 5.91 -13.24 10.00
C LYS A 203 4.71 -13.89 9.33
N PRO A 204 4.71 -14.07 8.00
CA PRO A 204 3.62 -14.75 7.31
C PRO A 204 3.49 -16.19 7.84
N MET A 205 2.28 -16.75 7.80
CA MET A 205 2.03 -18.13 8.23
C MET A 205 2.93 -19.12 7.46
N LEU A 206 3.09 -18.89 6.15
CA LEU A 206 4.06 -19.62 5.33
C LEU A 206 4.68 -18.68 4.30
N SER A 207 5.98 -18.40 4.47
CA SER A 207 6.75 -17.59 3.52
C SER A 207 6.91 -18.29 2.17
N SER A 208 6.83 -17.52 1.10
CA SER A 208 7.17 -17.83 -0.29
C SER A 208 8.55 -18.50 -0.45
N MET A 209 9.49 -18.26 0.46
CA MET A 209 10.80 -18.94 0.48
C MET A 209 10.65 -20.47 0.56
N TRP A 210 9.63 -20.98 1.24
CA TRP A 210 9.34 -22.41 1.27
C TRP A 210 8.90 -22.94 -0.08
N ALA A 211 8.20 -22.15 -0.90
CA ALA A 211 7.85 -22.54 -2.26
C ALA A 211 9.09 -22.76 -3.12
N ALA A 212 10.11 -21.91 -2.96
CA ALA A 212 11.41 -22.06 -3.62
C ALA A 212 12.15 -23.34 -3.19
N VAL A 213 11.85 -23.90 -2.02
CA VAL A 213 12.40 -25.20 -1.59
C VAL A 213 11.54 -26.37 -2.08
N VAL A 214 10.21 -26.26 -1.97
CA VAL A 214 9.28 -27.35 -2.28
C VAL A 214 9.24 -27.66 -3.78
N VAL A 215 9.29 -26.65 -4.66
CA VAL A 215 9.18 -26.86 -6.11
C VAL A 215 10.36 -27.69 -6.67
N PRO A 216 11.64 -27.35 -6.42
CA PRO A 216 12.77 -28.17 -6.85
C PRO A 216 12.80 -29.55 -6.20
N LEU A 217 12.49 -29.64 -4.89
CA LEU A 217 12.41 -30.92 -4.18
C LEU A 217 11.33 -31.83 -4.76
N GLY A 218 10.20 -31.27 -5.21
CA GLY A 218 9.16 -32.00 -5.91
C GLY A 218 9.67 -32.67 -7.18
N ILE A 219 10.44 -31.93 -8.00
CA ILE A 219 11.06 -32.50 -9.21
C ILE A 219 12.07 -33.59 -8.83
N ILE A 220 12.92 -33.37 -7.83
CA ILE A 220 13.92 -34.37 -7.37
C ILE A 220 13.25 -35.63 -6.82
N ALA A 221 12.19 -35.48 -6.04
CA ALA A 221 11.42 -36.59 -5.51
C ALA A 221 10.77 -37.40 -6.64
N TRP A 222 10.21 -36.73 -7.65
CA TRP A 222 9.66 -37.39 -8.83
C TRP A 222 10.71 -38.15 -9.64
N ILE A 223 11.92 -37.59 -9.79
CA ILE A 223 13.07 -38.31 -10.35
C ILE A 223 13.29 -39.60 -9.57
N GLY A 224 13.41 -39.53 -8.23
CA GLY A 224 13.65 -40.70 -7.38
C GLY A 224 12.56 -41.77 -7.48
N VAL A 225 11.29 -41.38 -7.60
CA VAL A 225 10.18 -42.31 -7.82
C VAL A 225 10.24 -42.93 -9.22
N SER A 226 10.52 -42.13 -10.25
CA SER A 226 10.60 -42.60 -11.64
C SER A 226 11.71 -43.64 -11.85
N MET A 227 12.80 -43.57 -11.07
CA MET A 227 13.89 -44.55 -11.09
C MET A 227 13.44 -45.97 -10.74
N ARG A 228 12.32 -46.13 -10.01
CA ARG A 228 11.77 -47.45 -9.67
C ARG A 228 11.16 -48.16 -10.87
N GLU A 229 10.66 -47.40 -11.84
CA GLU A 229 9.97 -47.93 -13.01
C GLU A 229 10.92 -48.08 -14.21
N ALA A 230 11.85 -47.14 -14.41
CA ALA A 230 12.86 -47.21 -15.46
C ALA A 230 14.10 -46.36 -15.13
N MET A 231 15.30 -46.91 -15.35
CA MET A 231 16.53 -46.12 -15.27
C MET A 231 16.67 -45.25 -16.52
N LEU A 232 16.67 -43.93 -16.32
CA LEU A 232 16.93 -42.95 -17.38
C LEU A 232 18.44 -42.78 -17.63
N PRO A 233 18.84 -42.34 -18.84
CA PRO A 233 20.22 -41.95 -19.11
C PRO A 233 20.70 -40.85 -18.15
N ILE A 234 21.99 -40.87 -17.79
CA ILE A 234 22.58 -39.88 -16.87
C ILE A 234 22.40 -38.44 -17.38
N GLN A 235 22.41 -38.27 -18.70
CA GLN A 235 22.18 -37.00 -19.38
C GLN A 235 20.79 -36.44 -19.07
N THR A 236 19.77 -37.30 -19.02
CA THR A 236 18.39 -36.92 -18.71
C THR A 236 18.29 -36.43 -17.26
N TYR A 237 18.93 -37.09 -16.30
CA TYR A 237 18.96 -36.62 -14.91
C TYR A 237 19.64 -35.25 -14.77
N ALA A 238 20.72 -34.99 -15.51
CA ALA A 238 21.40 -33.70 -15.48
C ALA A 238 20.47 -32.56 -15.94
N ILE A 239 19.65 -32.79 -16.97
CA ILE A 239 18.68 -31.79 -17.47
C ILE A 239 17.54 -31.60 -16.47
N LEU A 240 17.06 -32.67 -15.84
CA LEU A 240 16.00 -32.56 -14.84
C LEU A 240 16.48 -31.82 -13.59
N LEU A 241 17.73 -32.02 -13.18
CA LEU A 241 18.36 -31.22 -12.12
C LEU A 241 18.49 -29.75 -12.53
N LEU A 242 18.91 -29.47 -13.77
CA LEU A 242 18.97 -28.10 -14.31
C LEU A 242 17.57 -27.46 -14.32
N LEU A 243 16.54 -28.21 -14.69
CA LEU A 243 15.14 -27.76 -14.66
C LEU A 243 14.67 -27.48 -13.22
N ALA A 244 15.06 -28.30 -12.25
CA ALA A 244 14.76 -28.07 -10.83
C ALA A 244 15.39 -26.79 -10.31
N ILE A 245 16.64 -26.50 -10.69
CA ILE A 245 17.31 -25.24 -10.36
C ILE A 245 16.61 -24.08 -11.08
N ALA A 246 16.27 -24.24 -12.36
CA ALA A 246 15.58 -23.21 -13.13
C ALA A 246 14.20 -22.86 -12.55
N ALA A 247 13.50 -23.82 -11.95
CA ALA A 247 12.20 -23.62 -11.30
C ALA A 247 12.27 -22.74 -10.04
N LEU A 248 13.47 -22.50 -9.47
CA LEU A 248 13.65 -21.52 -8.39
C LEU A 248 13.21 -20.12 -8.79
N GLY A 249 13.49 -19.72 -10.03
CA GLY A 249 13.19 -18.37 -10.51
C GLY A 249 11.70 -18.02 -10.36
N PRO A 250 10.81 -18.79 -10.98
CA PRO A 250 9.37 -18.61 -10.82
C PRO A 250 8.88 -18.80 -9.38
N ALA A 251 9.48 -19.71 -8.62
CA ALA A 251 9.05 -19.98 -7.24
C ALA A 251 9.35 -18.83 -6.27
N MET A 252 10.39 -18.03 -6.52
CA MET A 252 10.72 -16.83 -5.74
C MET A 252 9.75 -15.66 -5.95
N HIS A 253 8.90 -15.73 -6.98
CA HIS A 253 7.87 -14.71 -7.24
C HIS A 253 6.48 -15.12 -6.73
N LEU A 254 6.38 -16.25 -6.02
CA LEU A 254 5.12 -16.66 -5.42
C LEU A 254 4.75 -15.79 -4.21
N PRO A 255 3.46 -15.52 -3.99
CA PRO A 255 3.02 -14.76 -2.82
C PRO A 255 3.24 -15.55 -1.52
N ASP A 256 3.43 -14.82 -0.43
CA ASP A 256 3.35 -15.39 0.92
C ASP A 256 1.93 -15.86 1.21
N ILE A 257 1.79 -16.90 2.03
CA ILE A 257 0.48 -17.38 2.49
C ILE A 257 0.26 -16.80 3.88
N ASP A 258 -0.69 -15.86 3.97
CA ASP A 258 -1.11 -15.21 5.21
C ASP A 258 -2.56 -14.72 5.09
N SER A 259 -3.28 -14.63 6.20
CA SER A 259 -4.67 -14.14 6.22
C SER A 259 -4.77 -12.62 6.16
N ASN A 260 -3.70 -11.91 6.55
CA ASN A 260 -3.69 -10.46 6.75
C ASN A 260 -2.74 -9.72 5.80
N ALA A 261 -2.26 -10.36 4.74
CA ALA A 261 -1.36 -9.71 3.80
C ALA A 261 -2.13 -8.75 2.87
N PRO A 262 -1.91 -7.43 2.94
CA PRO A 262 -2.52 -6.50 1.99
C PRO A 262 -2.00 -6.79 0.58
N ARG A 263 -2.88 -6.69 -0.42
CA ARG A 263 -2.48 -6.88 -1.82
C ARG A 263 -1.92 -5.57 -2.37
N GLU A 264 -0.60 -5.53 -2.58
CA GLU A 264 0.05 -4.33 -3.12
C GLU A 264 -0.15 -4.17 -4.64
N GLU A 265 -0.20 -5.28 -5.39
CA GLU A 265 -0.41 -5.28 -6.84
C GLU A 265 -1.54 -6.26 -7.20
N GLY A 266 -2.68 -5.76 -7.66
CA GLY A 266 -3.81 -6.63 -8.02
C GLY A 266 -5.13 -5.91 -8.22
N ALA A 267 -6.19 -6.72 -8.32
CA ALA A 267 -7.54 -6.19 -8.37
C ALA A 267 -7.92 -5.50 -7.06
N ALA A 268 -8.63 -4.38 -7.17
CA ALA A 268 -9.15 -3.69 -6.01
C ALA A 268 -10.16 -4.59 -5.26
N PRO A 269 -10.22 -4.52 -3.92
CA PRO A 269 -11.21 -5.26 -3.16
C PRO A 269 -12.61 -4.80 -3.55
N SER A 270 -13.51 -5.75 -3.79
CA SER A 270 -14.92 -5.44 -3.98
C SER A 270 -15.53 -5.04 -2.64
N PHE A 271 -16.21 -3.89 -2.60
CA PHE A 271 -16.92 -3.44 -1.40
C PHE A 271 -18.36 -3.02 -1.71
N VAL A 272 -19.19 -3.10 -0.68
CA VAL A 272 -20.57 -2.59 -0.63
C VAL A 272 -20.70 -1.83 0.68
N LEU A 273 -20.44 -0.52 0.64
CA LEU A 273 -20.40 0.31 1.84
C LEU A 273 -21.60 1.22 1.91
N LEU A 274 -21.96 1.59 3.14
CA LEU A 274 -23.00 2.55 3.41
C LEU A 274 -22.41 3.97 3.31
N SER A 275 -23.04 4.82 2.50
CA SER A 275 -22.80 6.25 2.50
C SER A 275 -23.28 6.87 3.81
N HIS A 276 -22.69 8.00 4.20
CA HIS A 276 -23.14 8.81 5.34
C HIS A 276 -24.65 9.14 5.25
N ASP A 277 -25.17 9.35 4.03
CA ASP A 277 -26.60 9.61 3.77
C ASP A 277 -27.51 8.36 3.81
N GLY A 278 -26.94 7.17 4.01
CA GLY A 278 -27.67 5.90 4.13
C GLY A 278 -27.88 5.14 2.81
N GLU A 279 -27.30 5.61 1.70
CA GLU A 279 -27.31 4.88 0.43
C GLU A 279 -26.20 3.82 0.36
N LEU A 280 -26.45 2.68 -0.28
CA LEU A 280 -25.44 1.65 -0.49
C LEU A 280 -24.68 1.92 -1.79
N VAL A 281 -23.36 2.10 -1.69
CA VAL A 281 -22.47 2.36 -2.83
C VAL A 281 -21.57 1.15 -3.07
N LYS A 282 -21.40 0.78 -4.34
CA LYS A 282 -20.58 -0.37 -4.74
C LYS A 282 -19.51 0.03 -5.75
N LEU A 283 -18.33 -0.56 -5.64
CA LEU A 283 -17.23 -0.31 -6.59
C LEU A 283 -17.62 -0.53 -8.08
N PRO A 284 -18.37 -1.57 -8.48
CA PRO A 284 -18.75 -1.76 -9.87
C PRO A 284 -19.67 -0.67 -10.43
N GLU A 285 -20.41 0.02 -9.57
CA GLU A 285 -21.29 1.13 -9.96
C GLU A 285 -20.46 2.39 -10.20
N LEU A 286 -19.40 2.60 -9.40
CA LEU A 286 -18.45 3.70 -9.56
C LEU A 286 -17.58 3.55 -10.82
N LEU A 287 -17.14 2.32 -11.13
CA LEU A 287 -16.35 2.01 -12.34
C LEU A 287 -17.13 2.19 -13.65
N LYS A 288 -18.46 2.38 -13.58
CA LYS A 288 -19.32 2.39 -14.76
C LYS A 288 -19.38 3.79 -15.35
N GLY A 289 -18.61 4.00 -16.42
CA GLY A 289 -18.57 5.28 -17.14
C GLY A 289 -17.51 6.24 -16.61
N SER A 290 -16.61 5.76 -15.75
CA SER A 290 -15.40 6.47 -15.33
C SER A 290 -14.16 5.80 -15.93
N ASP A 291 -13.15 6.58 -16.31
CA ASP A 291 -11.84 6.09 -16.73
C ASP A 291 -11.03 5.53 -15.56
N ALA A 292 -11.21 6.11 -14.37
CA ALA A 292 -10.61 5.66 -13.12
C ALA A 292 -11.48 6.04 -11.92
N VAL A 293 -11.29 5.31 -10.82
CA VAL A 293 -11.86 5.61 -9.51
C VAL A 293 -10.72 5.95 -8.56
N VAL A 294 -10.81 7.12 -7.92
CA VAL A 294 -9.84 7.58 -6.92
C VAL A 294 -10.47 7.42 -5.54
N VAL A 295 -9.83 6.62 -4.70
CA VAL A 295 -10.30 6.27 -3.35
C VAL A 295 -9.40 6.94 -2.32
N GLY A 296 -9.96 7.87 -1.56
CA GLY A 296 -9.32 8.43 -0.37
C GLY A 296 -9.71 7.63 0.87
N LEU A 297 -8.82 6.78 1.36
CA LEU A 297 -8.97 6.17 2.68
C LEU A 297 -8.52 7.16 3.73
N PHE A 298 -9.31 7.33 4.78
CA PHE A 298 -8.91 8.13 5.93
C PHE A 298 -9.49 7.59 7.24
N ARG A 299 -8.77 7.79 8.35
CA ARG A 299 -9.33 7.57 9.69
C ARG A 299 -10.10 8.78 10.17
N THR A 300 -11.15 8.55 10.96
CA THR A 300 -11.91 9.62 11.62
C THR A 300 -11.00 10.55 12.41
N GLY A 301 -11.11 11.86 12.19
CA GLY A 301 -10.25 12.87 12.82
C GLY A 301 -8.89 13.06 12.15
N SER A 302 -8.60 12.34 11.05
CA SER A 302 -7.38 12.56 10.29
C SER A 302 -7.37 13.92 9.59
N PRO A 303 -6.26 14.69 9.67
CA PRO A 303 -6.08 15.87 8.84
C PRO A 303 -5.96 15.55 7.34
N ASN A 304 -5.57 14.32 7.00
CA ASN A 304 -5.42 13.91 5.60
C ASN A 304 -6.76 13.87 4.86
N ALA A 305 -7.89 13.72 5.56
CA ALA A 305 -9.22 13.76 4.94
C ALA A 305 -9.43 15.09 4.20
N ILE A 306 -9.10 16.22 4.84
CA ILE A 306 -9.25 17.55 4.24
C ILE A 306 -8.24 17.76 3.11
N ARG A 307 -6.98 17.32 3.31
CA ARG A 307 -5.95 17.41 2.26
C ARG A 307 -6.36 16.66 1.00
N GLN A 308 -6.78 15.40 1.15
CA GLN A 308 -7.32 14.59 0.05
C GLN A 308 -8.50 15.28 -0.65
N PHE A 309 -9.40 15.92 0.11
CA PHE A 309 -10.52 16.66 -0.48
C PHE A 309 -10.05 17.83 -1.35
N ASP A 310 -9.10 18.62 -0.87
CA ASP A 310 -8.55 19.74 -1.64
C ASP A 310 -7.79 19.25 -2.88
N ASP A 311 -7.04 18.15 -2.76
CA ASP A 311 -6.31 17.51 -3.86
C ASP A 311 -7.28 16.95 -4.93
N PHE A 312 -8.35 16.27 -4.53
CA PHE A 312 -9.36 15.69 -5.44
C PHE A 312 -10.10 16.79 -6.21
N ARG A 313 -10.52 17.85 -5.52
CA ARG A 313 -11.13 19.03 -6.16
C ARG A 313 -10.15 19.72 -7.11
N GLY A 314 -8.87 19.76 -6.76
CA GLY A 314 -7.81 20.23 -7.63
C GLY A 314 -7.73 19.40 -8.92
N THR A 315 -7.76 18.08 -8.81
CA THR A 315 -7.75 17.14 -9.95
C THR A 315 -8.97 17.31 -10.84
N GLU A 316 -10.18 17.44 -10.27
CA GLU A 316 -11.42 17.64 -11.03
C GLU A 316 -11.36 18.89 -11.93
N ILE A 317 -10.66 19.95 -11.49
CA ILE A 317 -10.52 21.19 -12.27
C ILE A 317 -9.51 21.04 -13.42
N ILE A 318 -8.46 20.23 -13.24
CA ILE A 318 -7.35 20.13 -14.21
C ILE A 318 -7.48 18.94 -15.15
N SER A 319 -8.16 17.87 -14.75
CA SER A 319 -8.23 16.63 -15.52
C SER A 319 -9.30 16.72 -16.60
N GLU A 320 -8.98 16.18 -17.77
CA GLU A 320 -9.93 16.03 -18.89
C GLU A 320 -10.60 14.64 -18.90
N SER A 321 -10.24 13.75 -17.96
CA SER A 321 -10.74 12.37 -17.89
C SER A 321 -11.97 12.28 -16.98
N ASP A 322 -12.85 11.31 -17.23
CA ASP A 322 -14.02 11.08 -16.38
C ASP A 322 -13.61 10.30 -15.11
N ILE A 323 -13.32 11.02 -14.02
CA ILE A 323 -12.85 10.43 -12.74
C ILE A 323 -13.99 10.36 -11.73
N ALA A 324 -14.17 9.20 -11.09
CA ALA A 324 -15.04 9.08 -9.93
C ALA A 324 -14.23 9.16 -8.63
N PHE A 325 -14.49 10.17 -7.80
CA PHE A 325 -13.89 10.30 -6.48
C PHE A 325 -14.79 9.65 -5.42
N ILE A 326 -14.17 9.02 -4.42
CA ILE A 326 -14.84 8.60 -3.19
C ILE A 326 -13.89 8.79 -2.01
N GLN A 327 -14.45 8.97 -0.82
CA GLN A 327 -13.68 8.87 0.41
C GLN A 327 -14.32 7.88 1.38
N ILE A 328 -13.48 7.03 1.98
CA ILE A 328 -13.88 5.95 2.86
C ILE A 328 -13.28 6.22 4.24
N ALA A 329 -14.15 6.44 5.23
CA ALA A 329 -13.78 6.50 6.63
C ALA A 329 -13.53 5.09 7.15
N THR A 330 -12.28 4.77 7.48
CA THR A 330 -11.83 3.46 7.97
C THR A 330 -11.29 3.56 9.39
N GLY A 331 -11.20 2.45 10.11
CA GLY A 331 -10.80 2.43 11.53
C GLY A 331 -11.70 1.51 12.36
N GLU A 332 -11.25 1.16 13.57
CA GLU A 332 -12.09 0.38 14.47
C GLU A 332 -13.23 1.25 15.03
N GLY A 333 -14.47 0.84 14.80
CA GLY A 333 -15.65 1.47 15.40
C GLY A 333 -16.04 2.83 14.83
N VAL A 334 -15.82 3.09 13.54
CA VAL A 334 -16.29 4.32 12.85
C VAL A 334 -17.79 4.48 13.00
N GLN A 335 -18.25 5.64 13.46
CA GLN A 335 -19.67 5.98 13.57
C GLN A 335 -20.06 7.11 12.62
N SER A 336 -21.34 7.15 12.23
CA SER A 336 -21.85 8.24 11.38
C SER A 336 -21.71 9.62 12.03
N VAL A 337 -21.89 9.69 13.35
CA VAL A 337 -21.75 10.95 14.12
C VAL A 337 -20.36 11.56 14.04
N ASP A 338 -19.32 10.73 13.85
CA ASP A 338 -17.94 11.20 13.72
C ASP A 338 -17.70 11.88 12.37
N LEU A 339 -18.58 11.64 11.40
CA LEU A 339 -18.48 12.12 10.03
C LEU A 339 -19.41 13.32 9.74
N ASP A 340 -20.37 13.61 10.62
CA ASP A 340 -21.35 14.70 10.43
C ASP A 340 -20.67 16.03 10.10
N THR A 341 -19.61 16.38 10.84
CA THR A 341 -18.88 17.65 10.60
C THR A 341 -18.17 17.64 9.24
N TYR A 342 -17.58 16.52 8.86
CA TYR A 342 -16.83 16.40 7.61
C TYR A 342 -17.75 16.31 6.38
N SER A 343 -18.93 15.70 6.53
CA SER A 343 -19.96 15.64 5.49
C SER A 343 -20.38 17.03 5.01
N LEU A 344 -20.45 18.01 5.92
CA LEU A 344 -20.75 19.42 5.61
C LEU A 344 -19.64 20.07 4.76
N THR A 345 -18.39 19.67 4.96
CA THR A 345 -17.25 20.14 4.15
C THR A 345 -17.30 19.55 2.74
N LEU A 346 -17.62 18.26 2.64
CA LEU A 346 -17.77 17.56 1.37
C LEU A 346 -18.94 18.10 0.54
N ASN A 347 -20.03 18.50 1.20
CA ASN A 347 -21.20 19.15 0.61
C ASN A 347 -21.69 18.41 -0.66
N GLU A 348 -21.83 17.09 -0.56
CA GLU A 348 -22.31 16.20 -1.63
C GLU A 348 -21.45 16.18 -2.91
N SER A 349 -20.19 16.65 -2.86
CA SER A 349 -19.28 16.63 -4.02
C SER A 349 -19.01 15.20 -4.51
N TRP A 350 -18.85 14.26 -3.57
CA TRP A 350 -18.75 12.82 -3.85
C TRP A 350 -19.18 11.98 -2.62
N PRO A 351 -19.42 10.67 -2.80
CA PRO A 351 -19.85 9.80 -1.70
C PRO A 351 -18.82 9.70 -0.57
N LEU A 352 -19.29 9.91 0.66
CA LEU A 352 -18.57 9.64 1.90
C LEU A 352 -19.03 8.30 2.46
N LEU A 353 -18.17 7.28 2.40
CA LEU A 353 -18.51 5.91 2.80
C LEU A 353 -17.96 5.58 4.18
N MET A 354 -18.69 4.77 4.94
CA MET A 354 -18.24 4.21 6.21
C MET A 354 -17.79 2.77 5.98
N ASP A 355 -16.56 2.46 6.39
CA ASP A 355 -16.06 1.08 6.45
C ASP A 355 -16.80 0.27 7.52
N GLU A 356 -16.67 -1.05 7.45
CA GLU A 356 -17.25 -1.95 8.45
C GLU A 356 -16.57 -1.78 9.81
N ALA A 357 -17.24 -2.22 10.89
CA ALA A 357 -16.80 -1.96 12.26
C ALA A 357 -15.38 -2.49 12.59
N ASP A 358 -14.91 -3.48 11.84
CA ASP A 358 -13.59 -4.12 11.93
C ASP A 358 -12.59 -3.59 10.89
N ALA A 359 -12.95 -2.56 10.13
CA ALA A 359 -12.16 -1.98 9.04
C ALA A 359 -11.78 -3.00 7.95
N ALA A 360 -12.66 -3.95 7.64
CA ALA A 360 -12.39 -5.02 6.69
C ALA A 360 -12.01 -4.51 5.29
N VAL A 361 -12.69 -3.47 4.77
CA VAL A 361 -12.41 -2.93 3.43
C VAL A 361 -11.07 -2.20 3.42
N GLY A 362 -10.81 -1.34 4.42
CA GLY A 362 -9.53 -0.67 4.59
C GLY A 362 -8.38 -1.68 4.65
N LYS A 363 -8.49 -2.73 5.47
CA LYS A 363 -7.47 -3.80 5.60
C LYS A 363 -7.18 -4.54 4.30
N ALA A 364 -8.15 -4.63 3.38
CA ALA A 364 -7.98 -5.32 2.10
C ALA A 364 -7.22 -4.50 1.05
N PHE A 365 -7.14 -3.18 1.21
CA PHE A 365 -6.38 -2.30 0.32
C PHE A 365 -4.86 -2.37 0.58
N PRO A 366 -4.02 -1.95 -0.39
CA PRO A 366 -2.55 -1.92 -0.24
C PRO A 366 -2.07 -1.16 1.01
N SER A 367 -2.76 -0.08 1.38
CA SER A 367 -2.48 0.75 2.55
C SER A 367 -2.87 0.08 3.86
N GLY A 368 -3.78 -0.89 3.84
CA GLY A 368 -4.54 -1.30 5.02
C GLY A 368 -5.46 -0.19 5.52
N ALA A 369 -5.93 -0.32 6.77
CA ALA A 369 -6.87 0.60 7.42
C ALA A 369 -6.19 1.90 7.91
N THR A 370 -5.44 2.53 7.00
CA THR A 370 -4.62 3.74 7.22
C THR A 370 -4.95 4.76 6.14
N ASP A 371 -4.57 6.02 6.36
CA ASP A 371 -4.81 7.06 5.35
C ASP A 371 -4.03 6.76 4.08
N ALA A 372 -4.68 6.85 2.92
CA ALA A 372 -4.05 6.69 1.62
C ALA A 372 -4.94 7.20 0.49
N VAL A 373 -4.30 7.54 -0.63
CA VAL A 373 -4.98 7.73 -1.91
C VAL A 373 -4.67 6.53 -2.80
N ILE A 374 -5.69 5.90 -3.35
CA ILE A 374 -5.59 4.70 -4.17
C ILE A 374 -6.28 4.95 -5.51
N ILE A 375 -5.60 4.60 -6.59
CA ILE A 375 -6.09 4.79 -7.95
C ILE A 375 -6.44 3.43 -8.54
N ILE A 376 -7.69 3.30 -8.98
CA ILE A 376 -8.25 2.09 -9.56
C ILE A 376 -8.60 2.37 -11.02
N ASP A 377 -8.07 1.56 -11.95
CA ASP A 377 -8.41 1.69 -13.36
C ASP A 377 -9.85 1.25 -13.68
N SER A 378 -10.34 1.58 -14.87
CA SER A 378 -11.65 1.17 -15.38
C SER A 378 -11.87 -0.36 -15.45
N ALA A 379 -10.80 -1.16 -15.40
CA ALA A 379 -10.88 -2.62 -15.33
C ALA A 379 -10.98 -3.15 -13.89
N GLY A 380 -10.87 -2.29 -12.87
CA GLY A 380 -10.99 -2.63 -11.45
C GLY A 380 -9.68 -3.05 -10.78
N PHE A 381 -8.53 -2.63 -11.30
CA PHE A 381 -7.21 -2.91 -10.71
C PHE A 381 -6.60 -1.68 -10.06
N VAL A 382 -5.92 -1.89 -8.93
CA VAL A 382 -5.09 -0.84 -8.33
C VAL A 382 -3.88 -0.61 -9.23
N THR A 383 -3.73 0.62 -9.71
CA THR A 383 -2.64 1.01 -10.62
C THR A 383 -1.55 1.79 -9.91
N ASP A 384 -1.94 2.60 -8.93
CA ASP A 384 -1.04 3.39 -8.11
C ASP A 384 -1.68 3.68 -6.76
N TRP A 385 -0.85 3.93 -5.74
CA TRP A 385 -1.33 4.34 -4.42
C TRP A 385 -0.22 5.03 -3.61
N GLN A 386 -0.62 5.92 -2.73
CA GLN A 386 0.28 6.66 -1.85
C GLN A 386 -0.28 6.78 -0.43
N PRO A 387 0.52 6.55 0.63
CA PRO A 387 0.08 6.77 2.00
C PRO A 387 -0.19 8.26 2.28
N GLY A 388 -1.19 8.55 3.12
CA GLY A 388 -1.61 9.90 3.45
C GLY A 388 -2.41 10.55 2.31
N THR A 389 -1.74 11.33 1.47
CA THR A 389 -2.34 12.08 0.36
C THR A 389 -1.45 12.03 -0.90
N MET A 390 -2.02 12.38 -2.05
CA MET A 390 -1.39 12.49 -3.35
C MET A 390 -1.80 13.83 -3.97
N SER A 391 -0.86 14.58 -4.55
CA SER A 391 -1.17 15.90 -5.10
C SER A 391 -2.05 15.81 -6.34
N ALA A 392 -2.79 16.89 -6.64
CA ALA A 392 -3.71 16.91 -7.79
C ALA A 392 -3.06 16.51 -9.13
N LEU A 393 -1.81 16.93 -9.35
CA LEU A 393 -1.03 16.62 -10.57
C LEU A 393 -0.61 15.14 -10.62
N GLU A 394 -0.21 14.57 -9.47
CA GLU A 394 0.15 13.16 -9.38
C GLU A 394 -1.07 12.28 -9.63
N ILE A 395 -2.24 12.65 -9.11
CA ILE A 395 -3.50 11.94 -9.38
C ILE A 395 -3.82 11.98 -10.88
N ASP A 396 -3.73 13.15 -11.52
CA ASP A 396 -3.99 13.28 -12.97
C ASP A 396 -3.02 12.45 -13.82
N GLU A 397 -1.72 12.46 -13.49
CA GLU A 397 -0.72 11.65 -14.18
C GLU A 397 -0.99 10.15 -14.02
N ALA A 398 -1.32 9.71 -12.81
CA ALA A 398 -1.60 8.31 -12.51
C ALA A 398 -2.91 7.82 -13.15
N VAL A 399 -3.97 8.64 -13.19
CA VAL A 399 -5.21 8.35 -13.93
C VAL A 399 -4.95 8.27 -15.44
N SER A 400 -4.22 9.23 -15.98
CA SER A 400 -3.84 9.25 -17.40
C SER A 400 -3.02 8.01 -17.78
N SER A 401 -2.10 7.59 -16.89
CA SER A 401 -1.35 6.35 -17.01
C SER A 401 -2.26 5.12 -16.96
N ALA A 402 -3.22 5.08 -16.04
CA ALA A 402 -4.20 4.00 -15.89
C ALA A 402 -5.03 3.77 -17.16
N SER A 403 -5.53 4.83 -17.79
CA SER A 403 -6.28 4.75 -19.06
C SER A 403 -5.46 4.17 -20.22
N ARG A 404 -4.12 4.22 -20.12
CA ARG A 404 -3.14 3.72 -21.11
C ARG A 404 -2.48 2.41 -20.68
N GLY A 405 -3.03 1.72 -19.68
CA GLY A 405 -2.56 0.42 -19.22
C GLY A 405 -1.41 0.47 -18.22
N SER A 406 -1.17 1.59 -17.55
CA SER A 406 -0.24 1.74 -16.41
C SER A 406 1.19 1.26 -16.69
N GLY A 407 1.70 1.54 -17.90
CA GLY A 407 3.03 1.09 -18.31
C GLY A 407 3.12 -0.40 -18.70
N ASN A 408 2.04 -1.17 -18.58
CA ASN A 408 1.94 -2.55 -19.03
C ASN A 408 1.78 -2.62 -20.56
N ASN A 409 2.90 -2.61 -21.27
CA ASN A 409 2.91 -2.68 -22.72
C ASN A 409 3.60 -3.97 -23.22
N PRO A 410 3.52 -4.29 -24.51
CA PRO A 410 4.14 -5.50 -25.06
C PRO A 410 5.65 -5.62 -24.84
N LEU A 411 6.36 -4.49 -24.70
CA LEU A 411 7.80 -4.49 -24.44
C LEU A 411 8.12 -4.93 -23.00
N SER A 412 7.20 -4.75 -22.07
CA SER A 412 7.33 -5.22 -20.69
C SER A 412 7.48 -6.76 -20.62
N LEU A 413 7.04 -7.50 -21.65
CA LEU A 413 7.24 -8.95 -21.76
C LEU A 413 8.74 -9.32 -21.90
N PHE A 414 9.58 -8.42 -22.42
CA PHE A 414 11.04 -8.62 -22.49
C PHE A 414 11.71 -8.51 -21.12
N SER A 415 11.08 -7.91 -20.11
CA SER A 415 11.59 -7.93 -18.72
C SER A 415 11.69 -9.37 -18.17
N VAL A 416 10.86 -10.29 -18.68
CA VAL A 416 10.90 -11.72 -18.35
C VAL A 416 12.21 -12.37 -18.82
N ILE A 417 12.80 -11.88 -19.92
CA ILE A 417 14.06 -12.42 -20.48
C ILE A 417 15.25 -12.16 -19.56
N ILE A 418 15.27 -11.00 -18.93
CA ILE A 418 16.38 -10.57 -18.05
C ILE A 418 16.27 -11.28 -16.68
N GLY A 419 15.13 -11.88 -16.36
CA GLY A 419 14.89 -12.58 -15.09
C GLY A 419 15.15 -14.08 -15.14
N THR A 420 15.16 -14.69 -13.95
CA THR A 420 15.31 -16.14 -13.73
C THR A 420 14.12 -16.95 -14.28
N ALA A 421 13.01 -16.29 -14.63
CA ALA A 421 11.80 -16.89 -15.19
C ALA A 421 11.97 -17.46 -16.62
N LEU A 422 13.00 -17.05 -17.38
CA LEU A 422 13.26 -17.61 -18.72
C LEU A 422 14.01 -18.95 -18.70
N LEU A 423 14.74 -19.26 -17.61
CA LEU A 423 15.58 -20.47 -17.53
C LEU A 423 14.78 -21.76 -17.74
N PRO A 424 13.58 -21.94 -17.15
CA PRO A 424 12.77 -23.12 -17.43
C PRO A 424 12.40 -23.23 -18.91
N LEU A 425 12.05 -22.12 -19.57
CA LEU A 425 11.74 -22.11 -20.99
C LEU A 425 12.94 -22.49 -21.84
N ALA A 426 14.14 -22.02 -21.51
CA ALA A 426 15.36 -22.42 -22.23
C ALA A 426 15.61 -23.94 -22.13
N VAL A 427 15.39 -24.53 -20.95
CA VAL A 427 15.52 -25.99 -20.76
C VAL A 427 14.43 -26.75 -21.53
N LEU A 428 13.20 -26.26 -21.52
CA LEU A 428 12.08 -26.85 -22.26
C LEU A 428 12.23 -26.70 -23.78
N ALA A 429 12.90 -25.64 -24.23
CA ALA A 429 13.12 -25.31 -25.63
C ALA A 429 14.28 -26.08 -26.30
N MET A 430 14.98 -26.95 -25.55
CA MET A 430 16.05 -27.78 -26.09
C MET A 430 15.55 -28.60 -27.30
N PRO A 431 16.35 -28.74 -28.36
CA PRO A 431 15.95 -29.40 -29.60
C PRO A 431 15.57 -30.87 -29.35
N ARG A 432 14.54 -31.32 -30.06
CA ARG A 432 14.06 -32.70 -30.03
C ARG A 432 14.91 -33.62 -30.91
N ASP A 433 15.25 -33.15 -32.10
CA ASP A 433 15.92 -33.98 -33.10
C ASP A 433 17.44 -33.91 -32.97
N ARG A 434 18.09 -35.05 -33.24
CA ARG A 434 19.53 -35.20 -33.14
C ARG A 434 20.26 -34.44 -34.26
N GLU A 435 19.66 -34.38 -35.44
CA GLU A 435 20.21 -33.76 -36.65
C GLU A 435 19.29 -32.63 -37.11
N LEU A 436 19.87 -31.61 -37.75
CA LEU A 436 19.12 -30.47 -38.27
C LEU A 436 18.57 -30.83 -39.65
N GLU A 437 17.25 -30.96 -39.79
CA GLU A 437 16.60 -31.15 -41.08
C GLU A 437 16.44 -29.82 -41.80
N LEU A 438 17.10 -29.70 -42.96
CA LEU A 438 16.96 -28.53 -43.84
C LEU A 438 15.72 -28.70 -44.73
N PRO A 439 15.00 -27.61 -45.05
CA PRO A 439 13.84 -27.69 -45.91
C PRO A 439 14.23 -28.12 -47.32
N GLU A 440 13.44 -29.03 -47.90
CA GLU A 440 13.66 -29.54 -49.26
C GLU A 440 13.33 -28.49 -50.33
N GLU A 441 12.37 -27.60 -50.04
CA GLU A 441 12.02 -26.44 -50.87
C GLU A 441 12.69 -25.16 -50.33
N PRO A 442 13.09 -24.23 -51.21
CA PRO A 442 13.64 -22.94 -50.79
C PRO A 442 12.56 -22.09 -50.11
N LEU A 443 12.48 -22.20 -48.78
CA LEU A 443 11.65 -21.34 -47.94
C LEU A 443 12.29 -19.96 -47.76
N PHE A 444 11.47 -18.95 -47.47
CA PHE A 444 11.93 -17.59 -47.16
C PHE A 444 12.94 -17.59 -45.99
N PRO A 445 14.04 -16.81 -46.04
CA PRO A 445 15.00 -16.73 -44.93
C PRO A 445 14.31 -16.32 -43.63
N GLY A 446 14.46 -17.12 -42.57
CA GLY A 446 13.78 -16.90 -41.28
C GLY A 446 12.41 -17.58 -41.15
N ALA A 447 11.99 -18.35 -42.16
CA ALA A 447 10.82 -19.23 -42.13
C ALA A 447 10.66 -20.03 -40.82
N GLY A 448 11.75 -20.64 -40.31
CA GLY A 448 11.72 -21.39 -39.06
C GLY A 448 11.45 -20.53 -37.82
N ALA A 449 12.01 -19.32 -37.76
CA ALA A 449 11.79 -18.39 -36.67
C ALA A 449 10.36 -17.82 -36.68
N LEU A 450 9.83 -17.51 -37.88
CA LEU A 450 8.44 -17.08 -38.05
C LEU A 450 7.45 -18.18 -37.66
N MET A 451 7.72 -19.45 -38.01
CA MET A 451 6.89 -20.58 -37.59
C MET A 451 6.92 -20.78 -36.09
N THR A 452 8.12 -20.71 -35.49
CA THR A 452 8.27 -20.80 -34.03
C THR A 452 7.51 -19.67 -33.34
N ALA A 453 7.62 -18.44 -33.87
CA ALA A 453 6.88 -17.28 -33.37
C ALA A 453 5.37 -17.47 -33.49
N GLY A 454 4.88 -17.99 -34.63
CA GLY A 454 3.46 -18.26 -34.85
C GLY A 454 2.90 -19.37 -33.94
N GLY A 455 3.66 -20.44 -33.73
CA GLY A 455 3.31 -21.50 -32.77
C GLY A 455 3.26 -20.97 -31.34
N ALA A 456 4.30 -20.26 -30.92
CA ALA A 456 4.35 -19.61 -29.60
C ALA A 456 3.22 -18.59 -29.40
N ALA A 457 2.94 -17.76 -30.40
CA ALA A 457 1.83 -16.80 -30.35
C ALA A 457 0.47 -17.51 -30.18
N ALA A 458 0.24 -18.62 -30.89
CA ALA A 458 -0.99 -19.40 -30.72
C ALA A 458 -1.12 -19.96 -29.30
N GLY A 459 -0.03 -20.51 -28.75
CA GLY A 459 0.00 -21.05 -27.38
C GLY A 459 -0.18 -19.98 -26.31
N PHE A 460 0.50 -18.84 -26.46
CA PHE A 460 0.38 -17.69 -25.57
C PHE A 460 -1.05 -17.12 -25.62
N GLY A 461 -1.59 -16.94 -26.83
CA GLY A 461 -2.94 -16.42 -27.06
C GLY A 461 -4.05 -17.30 -26.49
N LEU A 462 -3.84 -18.62 -26.39
CA LEU A 462 -4.82 -19.53 -25.75
C LEU A 462 -5.13 -19.12 -24.30
N TRP A 463 -4.13 -18.58 -23.60
CA TRP A 463 -4.28 -18.08 -22.24
C TRP A 463 -4.55 -16.57 -22.20
N ALA A 464 -3.74 -15.77 -22.91
CA ALA A 464 -3.79 -14.33 -22.82
C ALA A 464 -5.10 -13.73 -23.36
N LEU A 465 -5.69 -14.33 -24.40
CA LEU A 465 -6.91 -13.80 -25.01
C LEU A 465 -8.13 -13.94 -24.08
N PRO A 466 -8.43 -15.11 -23.50
CA PRO A 466 -9.47 -15.19 -22.47
C PRO A 466 -9.25 -14.23 -21.30
N VAL A 467 -8.02 -14.10 -20.80
CA VAL A 467 -7.69 -13.22 -19.66
C VAL A 467 -7.94 -11.74 -20.01
N ALA A 468 -7.46 -11.29 -21.17
CA ALA A 468 -7.69 -9.94 -21.67
C ALA A 468 -9.18 -9.65 -21.87
N LEU A 469 -9.94 -10.61 -22.42
CA LEU A 469 -11.39 -10.47 -22.62
C LEU A 469 -12.14 -10.38 -21.29
N MET A 470 -11.79 -11.22 -20.31
CA MET A 470 -12.41 -11.16 -18.97
C MET A 470 -12.20 -9.79 -18.31
N ALA A 471 -10.99 -9.23 -18.41
CA ALA A 471 -10.70 -7.89 -17.92
C ALA A 471 -11.47 -6.80 -18.70
N ALA A 472 -11.50 -6.87 -20.04
CA ALA A 472 -12.24 -5.93 -20.89
C ALA A 472 -13.75 -5.94 -20.61
N PHE A 473 -14.33 -7.09 -20.27
CA PHE A 473 -15.73 -7.21 -19.88
C PHE A 473 -16.04 -6.68 -18.47
N GLY A 474 -15.05 -6.17 -17.73
CA GLY A 474 -15.23 -5.54 -16.43
C GLY A 474 -15.35 -6.54 -15.26
N LEU A 475 -14.68 -7.69 -15.36
CA LEU A 475 -14.65 -8.68 -14.27
C LEU A 475 -13.65 -8.34 -13.14
N GLY A 476 -13.11 -7.11 -13.07
CA GLY A 476 -12.17 -6.67 -12.04
C GLY A 476 -12.67 -6.87 -10.62
N ALA A 477 -13.92 -6.51 -10.35
CA ALA A 477 -14.54 -6.70 -9.04
C ALA A 477 -14.62 -8.18 -8.61
N PHE A 478 -14.56 -9.12 -9.55
CA PHE A 478 -14.57 -10.56 -9.30
C PHE A 478 -13.21 -11.20 -9.57
N TRP A 479 -12.15 -10.41 -9.75
CA TRP A 479 -10.88 -10.90 -10.27
C TRP A 479 -10.19 -11.89 -9.34
N ILE A 480 -10.41 -11.79 -8.03
CA ILE A 480 -9.91 -12.80 -7.05
C ILE A 480 -10.39 -14.20 -7.44
N TRP A 481 -11.66 -14.32 -7.84
CA TRP A 481 -12.23 -15.59 -8.31
C TRP A 481 -11.68 -16.01 -9.67
N VAL A 482 -11.38 -15.05 -10.54
CA VAL A 482 -10.71 -15.31 -11.82
C VAL A 482 -9.31 -15.84 -11.59
N GLU A 483 -8.52 -15.23 -10.70
CA GLU A 483 -7.17 -15.68 -10.34
C GLU A 483 -7.18 -17.06 -9.68
N LEU A 484 -8.16 -17.32 -8.80
CA LEU A 484 -8.34 -18.65 -8.22
C LEU A 484 -8.65 -19.70 -9.30
N LEU A 485 -9.52 -19.37 -10.25
CA LEU A 485 -9.80 -20.23 -11.41
C LEU A 485 -8.53 -20.44 -12.25
N LEU A 486 -7.76 -19.39 -12.54
CA LEU A 486 -6.49 -19.48 -13.27
C LEU A 486 -5.47 -20.35 -12.54
N ALA A 487 -5.37 -20.25 -11.21
CA ALA A 487 -4.52 -21.10 -10.39
C ALA A 487 -4.93 -22.58 -10.52
N VAL A 488 -6.23 -22.88 -10.45
CA VAL A 488 -6.76 -24.24 -10.65
C VAL A 488 -6.49 -24.74 -12.08
N VAL A 489 -6.63 -23.88 -13.10
CA VAL A 489 -6.30 -24.22 -14.49
C VAL A 489 -4.80 -24.52 -14.65
N LEU A 490 -3.91 -23.76 -13.99
CA LEU A 490 -2.47 -24.05 -13.97
C LEU A 490 -2.18 -25.42 -13.33
N VAL A 491 -2.86 -25.75 -12.23
CA VAL A 491 -2.77 -27.09 -11.61
C VAL A 491 -3.21 -28.17 -12.59
N TYR A 492 -4.36 -27.98 -13.24
CA TYR A 492 -4.86 -28.92 -14.24
C TYR A 492 -3.89 -29.08 -15.42
N HIS A 493 -3.39 -28.00 -16.01
CA HIS A 493 -2.39 -28.05 -17.07
C HIS A 493 -1.13 -28.82 -16.62
N GLY A 494 -0.63 -28.53 -15.41
CA GLY A 494 0.51 -29.21 -14.82
C GLY A 494 0.29 -30.72 -14.65
N LEU A 495 -0.82 -31.11 -14.03
CA LEU A 495 -1.19 -32.52 -13.82
C LEU A 495 -1.49 -33.25 -15.13
N SER A 496 -2.13 -32.59 -16.10
CA SER A 496 -2.42 -33.19 -17.40
C SER A 496 -1.13 -33.50 -18.16
N VAL A 497 -0.15 -32.59 -18.13
CA VAL A 497 1.16 -32.84 -18.74
C VAL A 497 1.93 -33.90 -17.97
N LEU A 498 1.89 -33.91 -16.64
CA LEU A 498 2.54 -34.92 -15.81
C LEU A 498 2.01 -36.34 -16.10
N LEU A 499 0.68 -36.51 -16.10
CA LEU A 499 0.02 -37.82 -16.21
C LEU A 499 -0.14 -38.29 -17.66
N HIS A 500 -0.56 -37.40 -18.56
CA HIS A 500 -0.91 -37.74 -19.93
C HIS A 500 0.10 -37.26 -20.97
N GLY A 501 1.05 -36.39 -20.59
CA GLY A 501 2.04 -35.81 -21.50
C GLY A 501 1.49 -34.76 -22.46
N LYS A 502 0.20 -34.40 -22.34
CA LYS A 502 -0.50 -33.48 -23.24
C LYS A 502 -1.67 -32.80 -22.54
N ILE A 503 -2.13 -31.70 -23.12
CA ILE A 503 -3.29 -30.93 -22.67
C ILE A 503 -4.36 -30.96 -23.77
N ALA A 504 -5.58 -31.37 -23.45
CA ALA A 504 -6.60 -31.69 -24.46
C ALA A 504 -6.97 -30.50 -25.35
N GLU A 505 -7.16 -29.32 -24.76
CA GLU A 505 -7.48 -28.07 -25.45
C GLU A 505 -6.31 -27.54 -26.28
N VAL A 506 -5.08 -27.67 -25.79
CA VAL A 506 -3.86 -27.31 -26.54
C VAL A 506 -3.71 -28.21 -27.76
N GLU A 507 -3.96 -29.52 -27.63
CA GLU A 507 -3.91 -30.46 -28.76
C GLU A 507 -4.95 -30.16 -29.84
N ARG A 508 -6.15 -29.73 -29.43
CA ARG A 508 -7.18 -29.26 -30.38
C ARG A 508 -6.70 -28.01 -31.11
N LEU A 509 -6.17 -27.03 -30.38
CA LEU A 509 -5.61 -25.81 -30.96
C LEU A 509 -4.50 -26.14 -31.97
N ILE A 510 -3.52 -26.96 -31.57
CA ILE A 510 -2.42 -27.43 -32.43
C ILE A 510 -2.96 -28.05 -33.71
N THR A 511 -3.97 -28.92 -33.62
CA THR A 511 -4.55 -29.58 -34.81
C THR A 511 -5.13 -28.56 -35.77
N VAL A 512 -5.88 -27.59 -35.25
CA VAL A 512 -6.50 -26.53 -36.05
C VAL A 512 -5.46 -25.60 -36.66
N THR A 513 -4.51 -25.09 -35.87
CA THR A 513 -3.49 -24.14 -36.35
C THR A 513 -2.51 -24.81 -37.31
N TYR A 514 -2.04 -26.03 -37.01
CA TYR A 514 -1.15 -26.78 -37.89
C TYR A 514 -1.82 -27.12 -39.22
N SER A 515 -3.12 -27.44 -39.23
CA SER A 515 -3.84 -27.75 -40.49
C SER A 515 -3.95 -26.56 -41.45
N ARG A 516 -3.80 -25.33 -40.95
CA ARG A 516 -3.83 -24.07 -41.72
C ARG A 516 -2.46 -23.61 -42.19
N LEU A 517 -1.39 -24.30 -41.81
CA LEU A 517 -0.04 -23.98 -42.29
C LEU A 517 0.09 -24.38 -43.78
N PRO A 518 0.87 -23.63 -44.58
CA PRO A 518 1.09 -23.98 -45.99
C PRO A 518 1.79 -25.33 -46.16
N ASP A 519 1.59 -25.98 -47.30
CA ASP A 519 2.05 -27.35 -47.55
C ASP A 519 3.57 -27.53 -47.42
N GLY A 520 4.37 -26.62 -48.00
CA GLY A 520 5.83 -26.66 -47.89
C GLY A 520 6.34 -26.56 -46.44
N PHE A 521 5.59 -25.89 -45.55
CA PHE A 521 5.93 -25.82 -44.13
C PHE A 521 5.56 -27.10 -43.37
N ARG A 522 4.43 -27.73 -43.70
CA ARG A 522 4.02 -29.02 -43.11
C ARG A 522 4.91 -30.16 -43.58
N ALA A 523 5.46 -30.07 -44.79
CA ALA A 523 6.43 -31.02 -45.31
C ALA A 523 7.79 -30.93 -44.59
N TRP A 524 8.22 -29.72 -44.24
CA TRP A 524 9.49 -29.51 -43.53
C TRP A 524 9.41 -29.73 -42.01
N ARG A 525 8.34 -29.28 -41.35
CA ARG A 525 8.21 -29.37 -39.88
C ARG A 525 7.02 -30.23 -39.47
N ASP A 526 7.31 -31.29 -38.73
CA ASP A 526 6.30 -32.21 -38.24
C ASP A 526 5.38 -31.55 -37.18
N ARG A 527 4.18 -32.14 -37.02
CA ARG A 527 3.18 -31.66 -36.07
C ARG A 527 3.72 -31.62 -34.65
N ALA A 528 4.59 -32.55 -34.25
CA ALA A 528 5.06 -32.63 -32.89
C ALA A 528 6.10 -31.54 -32.57
N SER A 529 6.96 -31.17 -33.52
CA SER A 529 7.83 -30.00 -33.33
C SER A 529 7.02 -28.72 -33.24
N PHE A 530 6.00 -28.53 -34.09
CA PHE A 530 5.12 -27.36 -33.98
C PHE A 530 4.36 -27.33 -32.64
N ALA A 531 3.92 -28.49 -32.14
CA ALA A 531 3.30 -28.61 -30.82
C ALA A 531 4.19 -28.09 -29.70
N GLU A 532 5.50 -28.37 -29.72
CA GLU A 532 6.43 -27.84 -28.72
C GLU A 532 6.46 -26.31 -28.68
N ASP A 533 6.40 -25.63 -29.83
CA ASP A 533 6.36 -24.16 -29.86
C ASP A 533 5.08 -23.62 -29.20
N VAL A 534 3.95 -24.27 -29.46
CA VAL A 534 2.66 -23.92 -28.84
C VAL A 534 2.73 -24.13 -27.33
N TYR A 535 3.29 -25.24 -26.84
CA TYR A 535 3.47 -25.46 -25.40
C TYR A 535 4.43 -24.42 -24.80
N LEU A 536 5.53 -24.06 -25.46
CA LEU A 536 6.45 -23.01 -24.99
C LEU A 536 5.76 -21.65 -24.87
N GLY A 537 4.90 -21.30 -25.82
CA GLY A 537 4.07 -20.09 -25.75
C GLY A 537 3.09 -20.10 -24.58
N LEU A 538 2.44 -21.25 -24.32
CA LEU A 538 1.56 -21.41 -23.16
C LEU A 538 2.32 -21.30 -21.84
N TRP A 539 3.48 -21.94 -21.73
CA TRP A 539 4.30 -21.86 -20.51
C TRP A 539 4.85 -20.46 -20.27
N LEU A 540 5.19 -19.73 -21.34
CA LEU A 540 5.55 -18.33 -21.24
C LEU A 540 4.38 -17.50 -20.67
N ALA A 541 3.14 -17.75 -21.10
CA ALA A 541 1.97 -17.07 -20.55
C ALA A 541 1.80 -17.32 -19.04
N TRP A 542 1.96 -18.56 -18.58
CA TRP A 542 1.88 -18.88 -17.15
C TRP A 542 3.02 -18.27 -16.33
N LEU A 543 4.25 -18.31 -16.85
CA LEU A 543 5.41 -17.69 -16.20
C LEU A 543 5.27 -16.17 -16.11
N LEU A 544 4.70 -15.56 -17.14
CA LEU A 544 4.38 -14.13 -17.17
C LEU A 544 3.35 -13.79 -16.09
N TRP A 545 2.28 -14.60 -15.99
CA TRP A 545 1.25 -14.39 -14.99
C TRP A 545 1.76 -14.54 -13.55
N LEU A 546 2.60 -15.55 -13.28
CA LEU A 546 3.19 -15.74 -11.95
C LEU A 546 4.11 -14.58 -11.54
N ARG A 547 4.72 -13.88 -12.50
CA ARG A 547 5.65 -12.78 -12.23
C ARG A 547 4.96 -11.42 -12.17
N THR A 548 4.05 -11.17 -13.11
CA THR A 548 3.32 -9.90 -13.26
C THR A 548 1.86 -10.22 -13.61
N PRO A 549 1.01 -10.56 -12.62
CA PRO A 549 -0.36 -11.01 -12.86
C PRO A 549 -1.22 -9.99 -13.62
N ALA A 550 -0.96 -8.69 -13.40
CA ALA A 550 -1.73 -7.59 -13.95
C ALA A 550 -1.34 -7.19 -15.39
N LEU A 551 -0.24 -7.72 -15.95
CA LEU A 551 0.33 -7.23 -17.21
C LEU A 551 -0.66 -7.32 -18.40
N ILE A 552 -1.33 -8.46 -18.59
CA ILE A 552 -2.31 -8.64 -19.68
C ILE A 552 -3.67 -7.99 -19.32
N PRO A 553 -4.22 -8.17 -18.11
CA PRO A 553 -5.46 -7.51 -17.71
C PRO A 553 -5.42 -5.99 -17.81
N GLN A 554 -4.37 -5.33 -17.32
CA GLN A 554 -4.23 -3.87 -17.40
C GLN A 554 -3.77 -3.43 -18.79
N GLY A 555 -2.75 -4.09 -19.36
CA GLY A 555 -2.16 -3.69 -20.65
C GLY A 555 -3.07 -3.87 -21.87
N VAL A 556 -4.10 -4.71 -21.77
CA VAL A 556 -5.09 -4.93 -22.84
C VAL A 556 -6.51 -4.66 -22.36
N GLY A 557 -6.90 -5.21 -21.20
CA GLY A 557 -8.27 -5.14 -20.70
C GLY A 557 -8.69 -3.74 -20.24
N ALA A 558 -7.88 -3.06 -19.43
CA ALA A 558 -8.15 -1.68 -18.99
C ALA A 558 -8.15 -0.70 -20.17
N VAL A 559 -7.18 -0.84 -21.08
CA VAL A 559 -7.10 -0.03 -22.31
C VAL A 559 -8.33 -0.24 -23.20
N ALA A 560 -8.92 -1.44 -23.23
CA ALA A 560 -10.14 -1.67 -24.01
C ALA A 560 -11.39 -0.98 -23.42
N ARG A 561 -11.34 -0.57 -22.15
CA ARG A 561 -12.47 0.00 -21.40
C ARG A 561 -12.44 1.52 -21.28
N SER A 562 -11.33 2.18 -21.59
CA SER A 562 -11.25 3.64 -21.59
C SER A 562 -12.17 4.23 -22.66
N ASP A 563 -11.85 4.03 -23.93
CA ASP A 563 -12.53 4.73 -25.03
C ASP A 563 -12.61 3.92 -26.33
N ILE A 564 -13.33 4.44 -27.34
CA ILE A 564 -13.34 3.89 -28.71
C ILE A 564 -11.91 3.75 -29.26
N LEU A 565 -11.05 4.74 -28.99
CA LEU A 565 -9.64 4.69 -29.37
C LEU A 565 -8.88 3.64 -28.53
N GLY A 566 -9.25 3.46 -27.27
CA GLY A 566 -8.77 2.39 -26.39
C GLY A 566 -9.06 0.99 -26.94
N ILE A 567 -10.23 0.74 -27.53
CA ILE A 567 -10.54 -0.53 -28.19
C ILE A 567 -9.56 -0.80 -29.35
N LEU A 568 -9.26 0.20 -30.18
CA LEU A 568 -8.28 0.03 -31.26
C LEU A 568 -6.87 -0.22 -30.72
N LEU A 569 -6.46 0.54 -29.70
CA LEU A 569 -5.16 0.39 -29.05
C LEU A 569 -5.00 -0.96 -28.36
N SER A 570 -6.04 -1.48 -27.70
CA SER A 570 -6.01 -2.79 -27.05
C SER A 570 -5.83 -3.94 -28.04
N VAL A 571 -6.44 -3.87 -29.24
CA VAL A 571 -6.23 -4.85 -30.31
C VAL A 571 -4.77 -4.80 -30.79
N LEU A 572 -4.21 -3.61 -30.97
CA LEU A 572 -2.79 -3.44 -31.33
C LEU A 572 -1.85 -3.92 -30.22
N ALA A 573 -2.16 -3.62 -28.96
CA ALA A 573 -1.41 -4.08 -27.80
C ALA A 573 -1.42 -5.62 -27.73
N MET A 574 -2.58 -6.25 -27.93
CA MET A 574 -2.69 -7.71 -27.94
C MET A 574 -1.88 -8.34 -29.08
N LEU A 575 -1.95 -7.78 -30.30
CA LEU A 575 -1.09 -8.21 -31.40
C LEU A 575 0.39 -8.04 -31.06
N GLY A 576 0.75 -6.93 -30.41
CA GLY A 576 2.09 -6.68 -29.89
C GLY A 576 2.55 -7.75 -28.91
N PHE A 577 1.70 -8.13 -27.93
CA PHE A 577 2.01 -9.20 -26.97
C PHE A 577 2.22 -10.55 -27.67
N LEU A 578 1.40 -10.89 -28.67
CA LEU A 578 1.57 -12.12 -29.45
C LEU A 578 2.90 -12.15 -30.21
N VAL A 579 3.29 -11.02 -30.82
CA VAL A 579 4.58 -10.88 -31.51
C VAL A 579 5.74 -10.96 -30.51
N ALA A 580 5.65 -10.24 -29.39
CA ALA A 580 6.66 -10.25 -28.34
C ALA A 580 6.87 -11.66 -27.78
N ALA A 581 5.79 -12.39 -27.48
CA ALA A 581 5.84 -13.78 -27.02
C ALA A 581 6.56 -14.69 -28.03
N GLY A 582 6.27 -14.52 -29.33
CA GLY A 582 6.95 -15.23 -30.40
C GLY A 582 8.47 -14.93 -30.45
N ILE A 583 8.86 -13.68 -30.25
CA ILE A 583 10.28 -13.28 -30.18
C ILE A 583 10.96 -13.89 -28.95
N VAL A 584 10.31 -13.86 -27.78
CA VAL A 584 10.87 -14.42 -26.54
C VAL A 584 11.09 -15.92 -26.64
N VAL A 585 10.16 -16.67 -27.22
CA VAL A 585 10.35 -18.11 -27.45
C VAL A 585 11.47 -18.39 -28.46
N ASN A 586 11.61 -17.57 -29.50
CA ASN A 586 12.75 -17.67 -30.41
C ASN A 586 14.08 -17.42 -29.69
N ILE A 587 14.16 -16.41 -28.82
CA ILE A 587 15.33 -16.15 -27.98
C ILE A 587 15.61 -17.34 -27.07
N ALA A 588 14.59 -17.90 -26.41
CA ALA A 588 14.74 -19.10 -25.58
C ALA A 588 15.29 -20.29 -26.37
N ARG A 589 14.82 -20.51 -27.61
CA ARG A 589 15.36 -21.55 -28.51
C ARG A 589 16.81 -21.26 -28.92
N LEU A 590 17.16 -20.01 -29.22
CA LEU A 590 18.54 -19.61 -29.55
C LEU A 590 19.49 -19.85 -28.36
N VAL A 591 19.08 -19.46 -27.15
CA VAL A 591 19.83 -19.70 -25.91
C VAL A 591 19.97 -21.22 -25.68
N ALA A 592 18.89 -21.97 -25.83
CA ALA A 592 18.92 -23.43 -25.70
C ALA A 592 19.87 -24.08 -26.71
N LEU A 593 19.99 -23.55 -27.93
CA LEU A 593 20.86 -24.07 -28.99
C LEU A 593 22.33 -23.61 -28.86
N SER A 594 22.62 -22.60 -28.05
CA SER A 594 23.97 -22.04 -27.88
C SER A 594 25.06 -23.07 -27.50
N PRO A 595 24.81 -24.14 -26.70
CA PRO A 595 25.80 -25.17 -26.40
C PRO A 595 26.07 -26.14 -27.58
N GLY A 596 25.43 -25.94 -28.74
CA GLY A 596 25.64 -26.72 -29.95
C GLY A 596 25.21 -28.18 -29.81
N ASN A 597 26.12 -29.09 -30.16
CA ASN A 597 25.85 -30.54 -30.20
C ASN A 597 25.46 -31.12 -28.84
N LEU A 598 25.94 -30.54 -27.73
CA LEU A 598 25.55 -30.98 -26.39
C LEU A 598 24.04 -30.81 -26.20
N SER A 599 23.51 -29.62 -26.47
CA SER A 599 22.08 -29.34 -26.33
C SER A 599 21.19 -30.27 -27.17
N ARG A 600 21.65 -30.69 -28.36
CA ARG A 600 20.96 -31.70 -29.18
C ARG A 600 20.91 -33.08 -28.55
N VAL A 601 22.03 -33.55 -28.01
CA VAL A 601 22.09 -34.86 -27.34
C VAL A 601 21.25 -34.86 -26.07
N PHE A 602 21.40 -33.83 -25.23
CA PHE A 602 20.63 -33.65 -24.01
C PHE A 602 19.13 -33.51 -24.31
N GLY A 603 18.77 -32.66 -25.27
CA GLY A 603 17.40 -32.42 -25.70
C GLY A 603 16.71 -33.69 -26.18
N TRP A 604 17.33 -34.42 -27.12
CA TRP A 604 16.80 -35.68 -27.66
C TRP A 604 16.59 -36.77 -26.59
N LEU A 605 17.53 -36.93 -25.65
CA LEU A 605 17.44 -37.93 -24.57
C LEU A 605 16.40 -37.59 -23.49
N SER A 606 15.92 -36.34 -23.44
CA SER A 606 14.96 -35.87 -22.43
C SER A 606 13.56 -35.60 -22.99
N VAL A 607 13.35 -35.86 -24.29
CA VAL A 607 12.05 -35.71 -24.95
C VAL A 607 10.98 -36.47 -24.18
N GLY A 608 9.85 -35.80 -23.91
CA GLY A 608 8.72 -36.36 -23.18
C GLY A 608 8.88 -36.41 -21.65
N ILE A 609 10.10 -36.41 -21.11
CA ILE A 609 10.35 -36.45 -19.65
C ILE A 609 10.46 -35.03 -19.09
N ARG A 610 11.19 -34.14 -19.77
CA ARG A 610 11.33 -32.72 -19.37
C ARG A 610 9.96 -32.00 -19.22
N PRO A 611 8.96 -32.17 -20.11
CA PRO A 611 7.69 -31.47 -19.96
C PRO A 611 6.87 -32.05 -18.80
N ARG A 612 7.01 -33.34 -18.49
CA ARG A 612 6.35 -33.98 -17.32
C ARG A 612 6.89 -33.44 -16.01
N ALA A 613 8.22 -33.31 -15.89
CA ALA A 613 8.86 -32.70 -14.72
C ALA A 613 8.41 -31.24 -14.54
N TRP A 614 8.34 -30.48 -15.64
CA TRP A 614 7.78 -29.12 -15.60
C TRP A 614 6.29 -29.10 -15.27
N GLY A 615 5.52 -30.09 -15.71
CA GLY A 615 4.11 -30.26 -15.36
C GLY A 615 3.92 -30.42 -13.85
N LEU A 616 4.78 -31.21 -13.19
CA LEU A 616 4.79 -31.32 -11.72
C LEU A 616 5.13 -29.97 -11.07
N ALA A 617 6.18 -29.29 -11.53
CA ALA A 617 6.55 -27.98 -11.01
C ALA A 617 5.39 -26.98 -11.14
N SER A 618 4.75 -26.92 -12.31
CA SER A 618 3.59 -26.08 -12.60
C SER A 618 2.40 -26.41 -11.70
N ALA A 619 2.16 -27.70 -11.41
CA ALA A 619 1.10 -28.11 -10.49
C ALA A 619 1.36 -27.64 -9.05
N ILE A 620 2.62 -27.71 -8.58
CA ILE A 620 3.01 -27.21 -7.26
C ILE A 620 2.87 -25.68 -7.20
N LEU A 621 3.38 -24.97 -8.22
CA LEU A 621 3.26 -23.50 -8.34
C LEU A 621 1.79 -23.06 -8.31
N GLY A 622 0.93 -23.68 -9.13
CA GLY A 622 -0.50 -23.36 -9.16
C GLY A 622 -1.21 -23.69 -7.84
N THR A 623 -0.84 -24.78 -7.17
CA THR A 623 -1.40 -25.14 -5.85
C THR A 623 -1.01 -24.11 -4.80
N TRP A 624 0.23 -23.61 -4.84
CA TRP A 624 0.68 -22.57 -3.93
C TRP A 624 -0.13 -21.28 -4.09
N VAL A 625 -0.29 -20.80 -5.33
CA VAL A 625 -1.10 -19.60 -5.61
C VAL A 625 -2.55 -19.81 -5.18
N ALA A 626 -3.12 -20.98 -5.45
CA ALA A 626 -4.50 -21.28 -5.03
C ALA A 626 -4.65 -21.24 -3.50
N LEU A 627 -3.69 -21.80 -2.75
CA LEU A 627 -3.69 -21.75 -1.29
C LEU A 627 -3.50 -20.32 -0.76
N ALA A 628 -2.61 -19.53 -1.37
CA ALA A 628 -2.40 -18.14 -1.00
C ALA A 628 -3.69 -17.31 -1.20
N LEU A 629 -4.37 -17.48 -2.33
CA LEU A 629 -5.63 -16.81 -2.63
C LEU A 629 -6.79 -17.27 -1.73
N LEU A 630 -6.83 -18.56 -1.37
CA LEU A 630 -7.85 -19.08 -0.45
C LEU A 630 -7.63 -18.57 0.99
N VAL A 631 -6.39 -18.57 1.47
CA VAL A 631 -6.06 -18.19 2.85
C VAL A 631 -6.10 -16.68 3.05
N GLY A 632 -5.54 -15.90 2.11
CA GLY A 632 -5.52 -14.45 2.19
C GLY A 632 -6.90 -13.85 1.87
N PRO A 633 -7.18 -13.50 0.61
CA PRO A 633 -8.36 -12.72 0.28
C PRO A 633 -9.69 -13.43 0.51
N VAL A 634 -9.79 -14.76 0.35
CA VAL A 634 -11.09 -15.46 0.47
C VAL A 634 -11.46 -15.75 1.92
N MET A 635 -10.56 -16.32 2.72
CA MET A 635 -10.83 -16.60 4.13
C MET A 635 -10.63 -15.38 5.03
N GLY A 636 -9.80 -14.41 4.65
CA GLY A 636 -9.64 -13.15 5.39
C GLY A 636 -10.80 -12.17 5.22
N SER A 637 -11.68 -12.36 4.22
CA SER A 637 -12.90 -11.56 4.01
C SER A 637 -14.19 -12.23 4.48
N LEU A 638 -14.09 -13.44 5.06
CA LEU A 638 -15.18 -14.20 5.69
C LEU A 638 -15.06 -14.14 7.20
#